data_AF-A0A8C1UXK1-F1
#
_entry.id   AF-A0A8C1UXK1-F1
#
_cell.length_a   1.000
_cell.length_b   1.000
_cell.length_c   1.000
_cell.angle_alpha   90.00
_cell.angle_beta   90.00
_cell.angle_gamma   90.00
#
_symmetry.space_group_name_H-M   'P 1'
#
loop_
_entity.id
_entity.type
_entity.pdbx_description
1 polymer ?
#
loop_
_entity_poly.entity_id
_entity_poly.type
_entity_poly.pdbx_seq_one_letter_code
_entity_poly.pdbx_strand_id
1 'polypeptide(L)'
;MSLLALLLLQFMYLRKLMLTWLCVAISKLQTLHPDGAFIVAGDFNHCTLRSVLPKFHQNVSCTTRGHKTLDHVYNNVTDAYKVTPLPHLGQSDHLSLFLLPMYTPVIKCVKPTIRTVKIWLEGADSTLQHQFQHTDWSEFAAQATTDSQINIDIYTNSVLEHINRCVGRVTTHKKIKIFPNQKPWMNREVRLLLKARDAAFRSGDREAYSSARANLRKGICQAKLAHKQRIEEHFNSSDPRRMWQGIQSITDYKPPNTVPPSSSASLPDELNHFYARFDKNNEISLKAEHQPSELPLTLSTSAVYSTLRKVNARKAAEPDGIPGRVLKACAEQLAEVFTDIFNLSLAQTTVPTIFKTSTIVPVPKHSTASVLNDFRPVALTPIIAKCFERLIASHLKSCLPATLDPFQFAYRRNRSTEDAISMALHSALTHLDSQNTHVRMLFIDFSSAFNTVIPPKLISKLSQLGISTSICNWILDFLTNRPQSVKLDNLSSSIITLNTGVPQGCVLSPLLCSLFTHDCIPVYGSNTIIKFADDTMVVGLIKDDDESAYRDEVQHLAVWCATNNLELNTQKTKEIIVDFRRTRSHAHTPIYINGAVVERVSSFKSLASTSLMTSPGPITPPPWSKRHSSAFTSYGALRKFT
;
A
#
# COMPACT_ATOMS: atom_id res chain seq x y z
N MET A 1 -56.96 -27.20 -8.24
CA MET A 1 -57.00 -25.94 -7.46
C MET A 1 -56.00 -25.87 -6.29
N SER A 2 -55.43 -26.97 -5.77
CA SER A 2 -54.52 -26.92 -4.60
C SER A 2 -53.03 -26.66 -4.90
N LEU A 3 -52.50 -27.12 -6.04
CA LEU A 3 -51.07 -26.98 -6.37
C LEU A 3 -50.65 -25.52 -6.71
N LEU A 4 -51.53 -24.79 -7.40
CA LEU A 4 -51.33 -23.38 -7.75
C LEU A 4 -51.38 -22.49 -6.49
N ALA A 5 -52.27 -22.81 -5.56
CA ALA A 5 -52.36 -22.12 -4.27
C ALA A 5 -51.11 -22.37 -3.41
N LEU A 6 -50.56 -23.60 -3.41
CA LEU A 6 -49.34 -23.92 -2.68
C LEU A 6 -48.11 -23.21 -3.26
N LEU A 7 -47.97 -23.19 -4.59
CA LEU A 7 -46.90 -22.44 -5.29
C LEU A 7 -47.01 -20.93 -5.06
N LEU A 8 -48.22 -20.38 -5.07
CA LEU A 8 -48.47 -18.98 -4.74
C LEU A 8 -48.14 -18.68 -3.27
N LEU A 9 -48.53 -19.55 -2.33
CA LEU A 9 -48.17 -19.44 -0.91
C LEU A 9 -46.65 -19.52 -0.69
N GLN A 10 -45.96 -20.43 -1.39
CA GLN A 10 -44.51 -20.59 -1.31
C GLN A 10 -43.77 -19.37 -1.90
N PHE A 11 -44.24 -18.82 -3.03
CA PHE A 11 -43.75 -17.57 -3.60
C PHE A 11 -44.01 -16.37 -2.68
N MET A 12 -45.20 -16.27 -2.08
CA MET A 12 -45.54 -15.22 -1.12
C MET A 12 -44.68 -15.33 0.15
N TYR A 13 -44.41 -16.54 0.63
CA TYR A 13 -43.55 -16.81 1.78
C TYR A 13 -42.09 -16.42 1.52
N LEU A 14 -41.53 -16.83 0.37
CA LEU A 14 -40.19 -16.44 -0.08
C LEU A 14 -40.04 -14.92 -0.22
N ARG A 15 -41.07 -14.24 -0.74
CA ARG A 15 -41.09 -12.76 -0.84
C ARG A 15 -41.07 -12.10 0.53
N LYS A 16 -41.90 -12.58 1.47
CA LYS A 16 -41.95 -12.05 2.84
C LYS A 16 -40.59 -12.23 3.53
N LEU A 17 -39.96 -13.40 3.36
CA LEU A 17 -38.63 -13.69 3.90
C LEU A 17 -37.55 -12.76 3.32
N MET A 18 -37.56 -12.51 2.01
CA MET A 18 -36.63 -11.57 1.37
C MET A 18 -36.79 -10.13 1.88
N LEU A 19 -38.03 -9.67 2.05
CA LEU A 19 -38.32 -8.35 2.61
C LEU A 19 -37.84 -8.24 4.07
N THR A 20 -38.05 -9.28 4.88
CA THR A 20 -37.53 -9.33 6.25
C THR A 20 -36.00 -9.30 6.27
N TRP A 21 -35.34 -10.05 5.38
CA TRP A 21 -33.87 -10.04 5.26
C TRP A 21 -33.35 -8.66 4.84
N LEU A 22 -33.99 -8.03 3.86
CA LEU A 22 -33.68 -6.67 3.41
C LEU A 22 -33.84 -5.66 4.55
N CYS A 23 -34.88 -5.79 5.37
CA CYS A 23 -35.08 -4.98 6.57
C CYS A 23 -33.91 -5.12 7.55
N VAL A 24 -33.57 -6.36 7.91
CA VAL A 24 -32.50 -6.65 8.87
C VAL A 24 -31.16 -6.11 8.36
N ALA A 25 -30.87 -6.30 7.08
CA ALA A 25 -29.66 -5.78 6.46
C ALA A 25 -29.61 -4.25 6.50
N ILE A 26 -30.68 -3.57 6.12
CA ILE A 26 -30.74 -2.10 6.10
C ILE A 26 -30.72 -1.53 7.53
N SER A 27 -31.44 -2.13 8.48
CA SER A 27 -31.41 -1.70 9.88
C SER A 27 -30.01 -1.82 10.47
N LYS A 28 -29.30 -2.94 10.21
CA LYS A 28 -27.91 -3.10 10.64
C LYS A 28 -27.00 -2.01 10.04
N LEU A 29 -27.18 -1.70 8.76
CA LEU A 29 -26.41 -0.64 8.09
C LEU A 29 -26.75 0.76 8.64
N GLN A 30 -28.02 1.04 8.93
CA GLN A 30 -28.44 2.31 9.56
C GLN A 30 -27.86 2.47 10.97
N THR A 31 -27.72 1.38 11.72
CA THR A 31 -27.04 1.42 13.03
C THR A 31 -25.55 1.71 12.90
N LEU A 32 -24.86 1.09 11.93
CA LEU A 32 -23.44 1.36 11.67
C LEU A 32 -23.18 2.76 11.09
N HIS A 33 -24.13 3.28 10.30
CA HIS A 33 -23.99 4.53 9.56
C HIS A 33 -25.27 5.38 9.69
N PRO A 34 -25.51 6.01 10.86
CA PRO A 34 -26.75 6.74 11.14
C PRO A 34 -26.96 7.93 10.18
N ASP A 35 -25.88 8.56 9.73
CA ASP A 35 -25.91 9.68 8.77
C ASP A 35 -25.85 9.22 7.30
N GLY A 36 -25.95 7.92 7.04
CA GLY A 36 -25.86 7.33 5.72
C GLY A 36 -27.09 7.59 4.86
N ALA A 37 -26.86 7.92 3.58
CA ALA A 37 -27.91 7.88 2.55
C ALA A 37 -27.96 6.46 1.97
N PHE A 38 -29.10 5.79 2.14
CA PHE A 38 -29.34 4.43 1.65
C PHE A 38 -30.24 4.49 0.42
N ILE A 39 -29.84 3.78 -0.63
CA ILE A 39 -30.60 3.67 -1.88
C ILE A 39 -30.94 2.19 -2.07
N VAL A 40 -32.23 1.91 -2.25
CA VAL A 40 -32.74 0.58 -2.53
C VAL A 40 -33.40 0.64 -3.91
N ALA A 41 -32.78 -0.01 -4.89
CA ALA A 41 -33.28 -0.09 -6.26
C ALA A 41 -33.59 -1.56 -6.61
N GLY A 42 -34.69 -1.78 -7.31
CA GLY A 42 -35.08 -3.11 -7.76
C GLY A 42 -36.53 -3.20 -8.21
N ASP A 43 -36.93 -4.41 -8.61
CA ASP A 43 -38.31 -4.70 -8.95
C ASP A 43 -39.14 -4.94 -7.68
N PHE A 44 -39.90 -3.93 -7.30
CA PHE A 44 -40.83 -3.95 -6.18
C PHE A 44 -42.30 -3.93 -6.63
N ASN A 45 -42.61 -4.25 -7.89
CA ASN A 45 -43.99 -4.20 -8.42
C ASN A 45 -44.97 -5.13 -7.69
N HIS A 46 -44.43 -6.15 -7.03
CA HIS A 46 -45.21 -7.16 -6.32
C HIS A 46 -45.05 -7.11 -4.79
N CYS A 47 -44.48 -6.02 -4.26
CA CYS A 47 -44.35 -5.83 -2.81
C CYS A 47 -44.28 -4.35 -2.41
N THR A 48 -44.76 -4.04 -1.20
CA THR A 48 -44.80 -2.66 -0.71
C THR A 48 -43.63 -2.43 0.24
N LEU A 49 -42.55 -1.80 -0.21
CA LEU A 49 -41.37 -1.54 0.64
C LEU A 49 -41.70 -0.73 1.89
N ARG A 50 -42.73 0.12 1.81
CA ARG A 50 -43.21 0.99 2.90
C ARG A 50 -43.69 0.23 4.14
N SER A 51 -44.12 -1.04 4.00
CA SER A 51 -44.56 -1.84 5.15
C SER A 51 -43.40 -2.32 6.03
N VAL A 52 -42.19 -2.36 5.47
CA VAL A 52 -40.98 -2.87 6.12
C VAL A 52 -39.99 -1.76 6.42
N LEU A 53 -39.93 -0.74 5.55
CA LEU A 53 -39.05 0.40 5.66
C LEU A 53 -39.88 1.70 5.58
N PRO A 54 -40.60 2.08 6.65
CA PRO A 54 -41.53 3.20 6.61
C PRO A 54 -40.84 4.56 6.40
N LYS A 55 -39.55 4.65 6.73
CA LYS A 55 -38.72 5.84 6.52
C LYS A 55 -38.16 5.95 5.09
N PHE A 56 -38.48 5.00 4.20
CA PHE A 56 -38.01 5.00 2.83
C PHE A 56 -39.05 5.59 1.87
N HIS A 57 -38.61 6.51 1.02
CA HIS A 57 -39.43 7.26 0.06
C HIS A 57 -39.10 6.84 -1.36
N GLN A 58 -40.12 6.56 -2.17
CA GLN A 58 -39.95 6.24 -3.58
C GLN A 58 -39.63 7.50 -4.38
N ASN A 59 -38.54 7.49 -5.14
CA ASN A 59 -38.13 8.61 -5.98
C ASN A 59 -38.69 8.53 -7.40
N VAL A 60 -38.85 7.32 -7.94
CA VAL A 60 -39.31 7.11 -9.32
C VAL A 60 -40.83 7.02 -9.35
N SER A 61 -41.47 8.05 -9.88
CA SER A 61 -42.93 8.10 -10.09
C SER A 61 -43.33 8.06 -11.57
N CYS A 62 -42.36 8.15 -12.51
CA CYS A 62 -42.63 8.08 -13.93
C CYS A 62 -42.78 6.62 -14.41
N THR A 63 -43.52 6.44 -15.50
CA THR A 63 -43.68 5.15 -16.18
C THR A 63 -42.40 4.80 -16.94
N THR A 64 -41.79 3.64 -16.66
CA THR A 64 -40.57 3.20 -17.36
C THR A 64 -40.85 2.20 -18.47
N ARG A 65 -42.01 1.53 -18.48
CA ARG A 65 -42.43 0.63 -19.55
C ARG A 65 -43.95 0.71 -19.77
N GLY A 66 -44.36 1.29 -20.90
CA GLY A 66 -45.78 1.53 -21.18
C GLY A 66 -46.43 2.34 -20.06
N HIS A 67 -47.43 1.78 -19.39
CA HIS A 67 -48.13 2.39 -18.26
C HIS A 67 -47.62 1.94 -16.88
N LYS A 68 -46.51 1.19 -16.80
CA LYS A 68 -45.97 0.64 -15.54
C LYS A 68 -44.60 1.24 -15.21
N THR A 69 -44.30 1.31 -13.92
CA THR A 69 -42.98 1.66 -13.38
C THR A 69 -42.29 0.37 -12.95
N LEU A 70 -41.30 -0.09 -13.69
CA LEU A 70 -40.54 -1.30 -13.34
C LEU A 70 -39.47 -1.01 -12.29
N ASP A 71 -38.73 0.08 -12.50
CA ASP A 71 -37.53 0.40 -11.75
C ASP A 71 -37.86 1.30 -10.56
N HIS A 72 -38.26 0.66 -9.46
CA HIS A 72 -38.52 1.37 -8.23
C HIS A 72 -37.21 1.68 -7.52
N VAL A 73 -37.03 2.95 -7.14
CA VAL A 73 -35.91 3.41 -6.33
C VAL A 73 -36.44 4.08 -5.08
N TYR A 74 -35.99 3.59 -3.93
CA TYR A 74 -36.35 4.08 -2.61
C TYR A 74 -35.13 4.62 -1.89
N ASN A 75 -35.31 5.65 -1.05
CA ASN A 75 -34.24 6.21 -0.23
C ASN A 75 -34.72 6.59 1.18
N ASN A 76 -33.82 6.81 2.14
CA ASN A 76 -34.15 7.32 3.48
C ASN A 76 -34.11 8.86 3.63
N VAL A 77 -34.04 9.61 2.52
CA VAL A 77 -33.90 11.07 2.49
C VAL A 77 -34.94 11.65 1.52
N THR A 78 -35.98 12.27 2.07
CA THR A 78 -37.04 12.91 1.28
C THR A 78 -36.47 13.81 0.18
N ASP A 79 -36.99 13.65 -1.04
CA ASP A 79 -36.60 14.44 -2.21
C ASP A 79 -35.10 14.41 -2.55
N ALA A 80 -34.35 13.37 -2.15
CA ALA A 80 -32.92 13.32 -2.43
C ALA A 80 -32.56 13.27 -3.92
N TYR A 81 -33.47 12.83 -4.79
CA TYR A 81 -33.24 12.72 -6.23
C TYR A 81 -34.42 13.24 -7.04
N LYS A 82 -34.11 14.01 -8.09
CA LYS A 82 -35.01 14.32 -9.20
C LYS A 82 -34.80 13.29 -10.32
N VAL A 83 -35.89 12.68 -10.77
CA VAL A 83 -35.86 11.66 -11.82
C VAL A 83 -36.09 12.30 -13.17
N THR A 84 -35.23 11.99 -14.13
CA THR A 84 -35.40 12.36 -15.54
C THR A 84 -35.42 11.08 -16.38
N PRO A 85 -36.54 10.78 -17.07
CA PRO A 85 -36.57 9.66 -18.00
C PRO A 85 -35.70 9.97 -19.22
N LEU A 86 -34.91 9.00 -19.65
CA LEU A 86 -34.07 9.01 -20.84
C LEU A 86 -34.55 7.93 -21.82
N PRO A 87 -34.21 8.06 -23.12
CA PRO A 87 -34.53 7.04 -24.13
C PRO A 87 -34.01 5.64 -23.76
N HIS A 88 -34.53 4.64 -24.45
CA HIS A 88 -34.08 3.24 -24.34
C HIS A 88 -32.57 3.13 -24.57
N LEU A 89 -31.89 2.35 -23.73
CA LEU A 89 -30.48 2.02 -23.92
C LEU A 89 -30.38 0.73 -24.73
N GLY A 90 -29.92 0.82 -25.98
CA GLY A 90 -29.81 -0.35 -26.88
C GLY A 90 -31.18 -0.95 -27.20
N GLN A 91 -31.32 -2.28 -27.00
CA GLN A 91 -32.56 -3.04 -27.24
C GLN A 91 -33.48 -3.13 -26.01
N SER A 92 -33.24 -2.30 -24.99
CA SER A 92 -34.08 -2.29 -23.78
C SER A 92 -35.54 -1.97 -24.11
N ASP A 93 -36.46 -2.68 -23.47
CA ASP A 93 -37.91 -2.47 -23.56
C ASP A 93 -38.46 -1.47 -22.51
N HIS A 94 -37.56 -0.83 -21.75
CA HIS A 94 -37.88 0.18 -20.75
C HIS A 94 -36.98 1.42 -20.88
N LEU A 95 -37.53 2.57 -20.49
CA LEU A 95 -36.82 3.85 -20.43
C LEU A 95 -35.67 3.78 -19.41
N SER A 96 -34.56 4.42 -19.75
CA SER A 96 -33.47 4.60 -18.80
C SER A 96 -33.82 5.72 -17.82
N LEU A 97 -33.42 5.60 -16.56
CA LEU A 97 -33.66 6.62 -15.55
C LEU A 97 -32.37 7.35 -15.18
N PHE A 98 -32.39 8.68 -15.25
CA PHE A 98 -31.32 9.52 -14.75
C PHE A 98 -31.74 10.18 -13.43
N LEU A 99 -31.13 9.75 -12.33
CA LEU A 99 -31.38 10.29 -10.99
C LEU A 99 -30.39 11.42 -10.69
N LEU A 100 -30.89 12.65 -10.69
CA LEU A 100 -30.13 13.85 -10.33
C LEU A 100 -30.23 14.10 -8.82
N PRO A 101 -29.13 14.06 -8.07
CA PRO A 101 -29.17 14.35 -6.63
C PRO A 101 -29.61 15.79 -6.37
N MET A 102 -30.65 15.95 -5.57
CA MET A 102 -31.21 17.22 -5.10
C MET A 102 -30.86 17.51 -3.64
N TYR A 103 -30.23 16.56 -2.94
CA TYR A 103 -29.85 16.75 -1.55
C TYR A 103 -28.81 17.88 -1.41
N THR A 104 -28.99 18.72 -0.38
CA THR A 104 -27.97 19.72 -0.02
C THR A 104 -26.93 19.04 0.86
N PRO A 105 -25.63 19.06 0.51
CA PRO A 105 -24.61 18.44 1.34
C PRO A 105 -24.58 19.07 2.74
N VAL A 106 -24.53 18.24 3.78
CA VAL A 106 -24.39 18.72 5.16
C VAL A 106 -23.07 19.50 5.28
N ILE A 107 -23.18 20.76 5.71
CA ILE A 107 -22.01 21.62 5.95
C ILE A 107 -21.27 21.06 7.16
N LYS A 108 -19.97 20.75 7.00
CA LYS A 108 -19.14 20.31 8.13
C LYS A 108 -18.98 21.47 9.11
N CYS A 109 -19.63 21.41 10.26
CA CYS A 109 -19.56 22.43 11.33
C CYS A 109 -18.33 22.25 12.24
N VAL A 110 -17.15 22.04 11.65
CA VAL A 110 -15.89 21.89 12.39
C VAL A 110 -15.19 23.24 12.49
N LYS A 111 -14.58 23.55 13.64
CA LYS A 111 -13.77 24.78 13.77
C LYS A 111 -12.61 24.77 12.76
N PRO A 112 -12.29 25.89 12.10
CA PRO A 112 -11.13 25.95 11.20
C PRO A 112 -9.84 25.64 11.95
N THR A 113 -8.97 24.84 11.33
CA THR A 113 -7.66 24.48 11.90
C THR A 113 -6.59 25.46 11.44
N ILE A 114 -5.68 25.84 12.34
CA ILE A 114 -4.50 26.63 12.00
C ILE A 114 -3.34 25.66 11.79
N ARG A 115 -2.73 25.70 10.61
CA ARG A 115 -1.51 24.95 10.32
C ARG A 115 -0.37 25.89 10.00
N THR A 116 0.80 25.63 10.55
CA THR A 116 2.03 26.29 10.14
C THR A 116 2.58 25.56 8.92
N VAL A 117 2.81 26.28 7.83
CA VAL A 117 3.40 25.72 6.61
C VAL A 117 4.68 26.46 6.24
N LYS A 118 5.67 25.72 5.77
CA LYS A 118 6.90 26.26 5.19
C LYS A 118 6.61 26.78 3.79
N ILE A 119 6.90 28.05 3.54
CA ILE A 119 6.72 28.75 2.28
C ILE A 119 8.08 29.06 1.69
N TRP A 120 8.18 28.87 0.38
CA TRP A 120 9.37 29.21 -0.40
C TRP A 120 9.23 30.63 -0.93
N LEU A 121 10.28 31.43 -0.77
CA LEU A 121 10.34 32.78 -1.32
C LEU A 121 10.33 32.74 -2.87
N GLU A 122 9.98 33.87 -3.48
CA GLU A 122 10.08 34.01 -4.94
C GLU A 122 11.55 33.91 -5.37
N GLY A 123 11.81 33.19 -6.46
CA GLY A 123 13.19 32.92 -6.90
C GLY A 123 13.99 31.95 -6.02
N ALA A 124 13.40 31.34 -4.99
CA ALA A 124 14.13 30.50 -4.03
C ALA A 124 14.97 29.38 -4.67
N ASP A 125 14.45 28.72 -5.72
CA ASP A 125 15.19 27.67 -6.42
C ASP A 125 16.45 28.25 -7.11
N SER A 126 16.34 29.39 -7.78
CA SER A 126 17.46 30.08 -8.45
C SER A 126 18.49 30.61 -7.44
N THR A 127 18.05 31.14 -6.30
CA THR A 127 18.95 31.58 -5.23
C THR A 127 19.77 30.41 -4.68
N LEU A 128 19.13 29.25 -4.46
CA LEU A 128 19.82 28.05 -4.00
C LEU A 128 20.80 27.52 -5.04
N GLN A 129 20.39 27.45 -6.32
CA GLN A 129 21.27 27.04 -7.42
C GLN A 129 22.51 27.92 -7.49
N HIS A 130 22.34 29.25 -7.45
CA HIS A 130 23.47 30.17 -7.44
C HIS A 130 24.38 29.97 -6.22
N GLN A 131 23.82 29.79 -5.02
CA GLN A 131 24.63 29.55 -3.82
C GLN A 131 25.44 28.26 -3.92
N PHE A 132 24.81 27.15 -4.30
CA PHE A 132 25.48 25.85 -4.41
C PHE A 132 26.49 25.78 -5.55
N GLN A 133 26.29 26.54 -6.63
CA GLN A 133 27.27 26.63 -7.71
C GLN A 133 28.59 27.31 -7.28
N HIS A 134 28.54 28.23 -6.33
CA HIS A 134 29.72 28.94 -5.80
C HIS A 134 30.21 28.38 -4.47
N THR A 135 29.62 27.28 -4.01
CA THR A 135 30.07 26.61 -2.78
C THR A 135 31.25 25.72 -3.14
N ASP A 136 32.38 25.91 -2.46
CA ASP A 136 33.50 24.98 -2.55
C ASP A 136 33.20 23.75 -1.68
N TRP A 137 32.73 22.69 -2.32
CA TRP A 137 32.38 21.44 -1.63
C TRP A 137 33.62 20.70 -1.10
N SER A 138 34.81 20.97 -1.66
CA SER A 138 36.05 20.29 -1.28
C SER A 138 36.52 20.68 0.13
N GLU A 139 36.21 21.90 0.58
CA GLU A 139 36.53 22.36 1.94
C GLU A 139 35.86 21.48 3.01
N PHE A 140 34.64 21.00 2.76
CA PHE A 140 33.94 20.12 3.71
C PHE A 140 34.63 18.76 3.84
N ALA A 141 35.17 18.23 2.74
CA ALA A 141 35.95 17.00 2.76
C ALA A 141 37.29 17.21 3.49
N ALA A 142 37.96 18.33 3.23
CA ALA A 142 39.21 18.71 3.91
C ALA A 142 39.01 18.84 5.43
N GLN A 143 37.95 19.51 5.87
CA GLN A 143 37.61 19.67 7.29
C GLN A 143 37.24 18.34 7.97
N ALA A 144 36.71 17.39 7.21
CA ALA A 144 36.39 16.05 7.70
C ALA A 144 37.60 15.09 7.67
N THR A 145 38.76 15.53 7.18
CA THR A 145 39.96 14.70 7.09
C THR A 145 40.76 14.77 8.39
N THR A 146 41.07 13.61 8.97
CA THR A 146 42.00 13.49 10.10
C THR A 146 42.92 12.29 9.82
N ASP A 147 44.22 12.42 10.06
CA ASP A 147 45.21 11.36 9.83
C ASP A 147 45.17 10.76 8.40
N SER A 148 44.99 11.61 7.39
CA SER A 148 44.85 11.23 5.97
C SER A 148 43.63 10.35 5.64
N GLN A 149 42.64 10.25 6.54
CA GLN A 149 41.38 9.57 6.31
C GLN A 149 40.20 10.54 6.46
N ILE A 150 39.28 10.52 5.50
CA ILE A 150 38.07 11.33 5.56
C ILE A 150 37.05 10.62 6.46
N ASN A 151 36.63 11.27 7.54
CA ASN A 151 35.52 10.82 8.37
C ASN A 151 34.20 11.08 7.62
N ILE A 152 33.57 10.01 7.14
CA ILE A 152 32.39 10.12 6.30
C ILE A 152 31.16 10.70 6.99
N ASP A 153 31.02 10.48 8.31
CA ASP A 153 29.93 11.07 9.09
C ASP A 153 30.09 12.58 9.21
N ILE A 154 31.29 13.06 9.51
CA ILE A 154 31.58 14.51 9.59
C ILE A 154 31.36 15.15 8.22
N TYR A 155 31.91 14.57 7.15
CA TYR A 155 31.76 15.09 5.80
C TYR A 155 30.29 15.19 5.39
N THR A 156 29.54 14.09 5.54
CA THR A 156 28.13 14.03 5.16
C THR A 156 27.30 15.02 5.99
N ASN A 157 27.44 15.02 7.32
CA ASN A 157 26.64 15.91 8.18
C ASN A 157 26.91 17.38 7.90
N SER A 158 28.16 17.77 7.63
CA SER A 158 28.53 19.16 7.35
C SER A 158 27.91 19.65 6.03
N VAL A 159 27.92 18.81 4.99
CA VAL A 159 27.24 19.09 3.72
C VAL A 159 25.73 19.22 3.91
N LEU A 160 25.09 18.28 4.62
CA LEU A 160 23.64 18.33 4.86
C LEU A 160 23.24 19.54 5.71
N GLU A 161 24.03 19.91 6.71
CA GLU A 161 23.80 21.08 7.55
C GLU A 161 23.92 22.37 6.73
N HIS A 162 24.93 22.48 5.87
CA HIS A 162 25.09 23.61 4.96
C HIS A 162 23.86 23.76 4.04
N ILE A 163 23.41 22.66 3.43
CA ILE A 163 22.20 22.66 2.59
C ILE A 163 20.99 23.14 3.40
N ASN A 164 20.77 22.60 4.61
CA ASN A 164 19.66 23.01 5.47
C ASN A 164 19.72 24.51 5.84
N ARG A 165 20.91 25.04 6.10
CA ARG A 165 21.14 26.46 6.39
C ARG A 165 20.75 27.34 5.20
N CYS A 166 21.16 26.97 3.99
CA CYS A 166 20.79 27.67 2.75
C CYS A 166 19.27 27.60 2.50
N VAL A 167 18.65 26.44 2.73
CA VAL A 167 17.19 26.28 2.65
C VAL A 167 16.46 27.15 3.66
N GLY A 168 16.99 27.28 4.88
CA GLY A 168 16.46 28.14 5.93
C GLY A 168 16.41 29.62 5.52
N ARG A 169 17.42 30.09 4.76
CA ARG A 169 17.49 31.49 4.26
C ARG A 169 16.45 31.81 3.19
N VAL A 170 16.04 30.82 2.39
CA VAL A 170 15.07 31.00 1.29
C VAL A 170 13.64 30.57 1.65
N THR A 171 13.38 30.26 2.92
CA THR A 171 12.07 29.79 3.38
C THR A 171 11.57 30.55 4.60
N THR A 172 10.25 30.67 4.71
CA THR A 172 9.58 31.32 5.84
C THR A 172 8.40 30.49 6.32
N HIS A 173 8.03 30.63 7.59
CA HIS A 173 6.87 29.94 8.15
C HIS A 173 5.64 30.86 8.10
N LYS A 174 4.52 30.33 7.60
CA LYS A 174 3.24 31.05 7.59
C LYS A 174 2.15 30.21 8.23
N LYS A 175 1.39 30.83 9.14
CA LYS A 175 0.17 30.24 9.67
C LYS A 175 -0.95 30.39 8.66
N ILE A 176 -1.49 29.26 8.20
CA ILE A 176 -2.65 29.21 7.30
C ILE A 176 -3.85 28.64 8.05
N LYS A 177 -5.00 29.29 7.89
CA LYS A 177 -6.29 28.81 8.42
C LYS A 177 -6.96 27.94 7.36
N ILE A 178 -7.23 26.68 7.70
CA ILE A 178 -7.86 25.70 6.84
C ILE A 178 -9.32 25.54 7.28
N PHE A 179 -10.23 25.72 6.33
CA PHE A 179 -11.67 25.62 6.58
C PHE A 179 -12.16 24.23 6.16
N PRO A 180 -13.07 23.59 6.92
CA PRO A 180 -13.53 22.23 6.66
C PRO A 180 -14.28 22.08 5.33
N ASN A 181 -14.97 23.13 4.88
CA ASN A 181 -15.76 23.15 3.64
C ASN A 181 -15.04 23.88 2.49
N GLN A 182 -13.70 23.96 2.55
CA GLN A 182 -12.91 24.64 1.53
C GLN A 182 -13.07 23.93 0.18
N LYS A 183 -13.56 24.67 -0.83
CA LYS A 183 -13.79 24.09 -2.16
C LYS A 183 -12.45 23.71 -2.82
N PRO A 184 -12.34 22.53 -3.47
CA PRO A 184 -11.06 22.08 -4.05
C PRO A 184 -10.49 22.98 -5.15
N TRP A 185 -11.37 23.67 -5.89
CA TRP A 185 -10.99 24.65 -6.92
C TRP A 185 -10.50 25.99 -6.33
N MET A 186 -10.46 26.15 -5.00
CA MET A 186 -10.06 27.39 -4.31
C MET A 186 -8.52 27.55 -4.26
N ASN A 187 -7.91 27.77 -5.42
CA ASN A 187 -6.46 27.86 -5.63
C ASN A 187 -5.86 29.25 -5.26
N ARG A 188 -4.54 29.44 -5.45
CA ARG A 188 -3.84 30.70 -5.15
C ARG A 188 -4.39 31.87 -5.97
N GLU A 189 -4.61 31.67 -7.26
CA GLU A 189 -5.06 32.69 -8.21
C GLU A 189 -6.43 33.24 -7.83
N VAL A 190 -7.41 32.38 -7.54
CA VAL A 190 -8.74 32.84 -7.14
C VAL A 190 -8.70 33.55 -5.78
N ARG A 191 -7.78 33.16 -4.86
CA ARG A 191 -7.56 33.91 -3.61
C ARG A 191 -6.96 35.30 -3.85
N LEU A 192 -6.08 35.46 -4.84
CA LEU A 192 -5.55 36.77 -5.22
C LEU A 192 -6.66 37.64 -5.83
N LEU A 193 -7.49 37.08 -6.71
CA LEU A 193 -8.65 37.78 -7.27
C LEU A 193 -9.68 38.19 -6.20
N LEU A 194 -9.91 37.32 -5.20
CA LEU A 194 -10.75 37.66 -4.04
C LEU A 194 -10.19 38.86 -3.27
N LYS A 195 -8.88 38.85 -2.98
CA LYS A 195 -8.22 39.96 -2.30
C LYS A 195 -8.27 41.26 -3.10
N ALA A 196 -8.05 41.19 -4.41
CA ALA A 196 -8.11 42.35 -5.30
C ALA A 196 -9.52 42.97 -5.30
N ARG A 197 -10.57 42.13 -5.39
CA ARG A 197 -11.96 42.59 -5.26
C ARG A 197 -12.22 43.24 -3.90
N ASP A 198 -11.78 42.61 -2.80
CA ASP A 198 -12.01 43.14 -1.46
C ASP A 198 -11.25 44.44 -1.20
N ALA A 199 -10.06 44.59 -1.78
CA ALA A 199 -9.31 45.84 -1.75
C ALA A 199 -10.03 46.95 -2.54
N ALA A 200 -10.49 46.65 -3.76
CA ALA A 200 -11.26 47.60 -4.57
C ALA A 200 -12.60 48.00 -3.94
N PHE A 201 -13.25 47.07 -3.23
CA PHE A 201 -14.45 47.38 -2.46
C PHE A 201 -14.15 48.36 -1.31
N ARG A 202 -13.05 48.12 -0.58
CA ARG A 202 -12.63 48.98 0.53
C ARG A 202 -12.15 50.36 0.09
N SER A 203 -11.59 50.48 -1.11
CA SER A 203 -11.14 51.78 -1.64
C SER A 203 -12.30 52.67 -2.10
N GLY A 204 -13.51 52.12 -2.27
CA GLY A 204 -14.69 52.86 -2.73
C GLY A 204 -14.75 53.13 -4.24
N ASP A 205 -13.74 52.67 -5.00
CA ASP A 205 -13.69 52.80 -6.45
C ASP A 205 -14.64 51.80 -7.14
N ARG A 206 -15.73 52.34 -7.71
CA ARG A 206 -16.77 51.52 -8.37
C ARG A 206 -16.27 50.84 -9.64
N GLU A 207 -15.41 51.47 -10.42
CA GLU A 207 -14.93 50.92 -11.69
C GLU A 207 -13.93 49.79 -11.42
N ALA A 208 -12.97 50.04 -10.51
CA ALA A 208 -12.03 49.02 -10.07
C ALA A 208 -12.75 47.83 -9.42
N TYR A 209 -13.80 48.09 -8.60
CA TYR A 209 -14.59 47.01 -8.01
C TYR A 209 -15.34 46.19 -9.07
N SER A 210 -15.96 46.84 -10.05
CA SER A 210 -16.67 46.17 -11.15
C SER A 210 -15.72 45.27 -11.96
N SER A 211 -14.55 45.80 -12.33
CA SER A 211 -13.51 45.06 -13.04
C SER A 211 -12.99 43.87 -12.22
N ALA A 212 -12.62 44.10 -10.95
CA ALA A 212 -12.14 43.03 -10.06
C ALA A 212 -13.20 41.94 -9.83
N ARG A 213 -14.49 42.31 -9.75
CA ARG A 213 -15.61 41.36 -9.64
C ARG A 213 -15.77 40.52 -10.92
N ALA A 214 -15.64 41.13 -12.10
CA ALA A 214 -15.69 40.42 -13.38
C ALA A 214 -14.51 39.44 -13.53
N ASN A 215 -13.30 39.88 -13.18
CA ASN A 215 -12.09 39.04 -13.19
C ASN A 215 -12.20 37.89 -12.20
N LEU A 216 -12.73 38.12 -10.99
CA LEU A 216 -13.00 37.06 -10.03
C LEU A 216 -13.98 36.01 -10.57
N ARG A 217 -15.08 36.44 -11.23
CA ARG A 217 -16.04 35.51 -11.85
C ARG A 217 -15.36 34.65 -12.93
N LYS A 218 -14.56 35.26 -13.81
CA LYS A 218 -13.79 34.55 -14.84
C LYS A 218 -12.80 33.55 -14.22
N GLY A 219 -12.01 33.98 -13.24
CA GLY A 219 -11.04 33.12 -12.55
C GLY A 219 -11.70 31.96 -11.78
N ILE A 220 -12.87 32.17 -11.17
CA ILE A 220 -13.65 31.07 -10.56
C ILE A 220 -14.09 30.06 -11.63
N CYS A 221 -14.59 30.54 -12.78
CA CYS A 221 -15.02 29.68 -13.86
C CYS A 221 -13.85 28.82 -14.39
N GLN A 222 -12.70 29.45 -14.65
CA GLN A 222 -11.48 28.77 -15.09
C GLN A 222 -10.98 27.76 -14.05
N ALA A 223 -10.96 28.13 -12.77
CA ALA A 223 -10.53 27.23 -11.69
C ALA A 223 -11.45 26.02 -11.52
N LYS A 224 -12.77 26.20 -11.70
CA LYS A 224 -13.75 25.11 -11.72
C LYS A 224 -13.55 24.19 -12.93
N LEU A 225 -13.34 24.76 -14.12
CA LEU A 225 -13.08 23.99 -15.34
C LEU A 225 -11.79 23.17 -15.22
N ALA A 226 -10.70 23.78 -14.79
CA ALA A 226 -9.42 23.11 -14.57
C ALA A 226 -9.51 22.02 -13.49
N HIS A 227 -10.37 22.22 -12.47
CA HIS A 227 -10.62 21.18 -11.47
C HIS A 227 -11.43 20.01 -12.04
N LYS A 228 -12.46 20.29 -12.84
CA LYS A 228 -13.26 19.28 -13.54
C LYS A 228 -12.35 18.43 -14.44
N GLN A 229 -11.57 19.05 -15.32
CA GLN A 229 -10.65 18.37 -16.23
C GLN A 229 -9.68 17.46 -15.47
N ARG A 230 -9.09 17.95 -14.37
CA ARG A 230 -8.21 17.14 -13.52
C ARG A 230 -8.89 15.93 -12.88
N ILE A 231 -10.18 16.02 -12.55
CA ILE A 231 -10.93 14.86 -12.06
C ILE A 231 -11.19 13.87 -13.20
N GLU A 232 -11.60 14.36 -14.38
CA GLU A 232 -11.86 13.54 -15.56
C GLU A 232 -10.59 12.79 -16.02
N GLU A 233 -9.42 13.42 -15.94
CA GLU A 233 -8.12 12.79 -16.24
C GLU A 233 -7.85 11.50 -15.44
N HIS A 234 -8.40 11.36 -14.22
CA HIS A 234 -8.26 10.13 -13.44
C HIS A 234 -8.97 8.92 -14.06
N PHE A 235 -9.97 9.14 -14.93
CA PHE A 235 -10.79 8.11 -15.54
C PHE A 235 -10.42 7.81 -16.99
N ASN A 236 -9.50 8.58 -17.57
CA ASN A 236 -9.02 8.37 -18.94
C ASN A 236 -7.96 7.26 -19.04
N SER A 237 -7.38 6.83 -17.92
CA SER A 237 -6.38 5.77 -17.88
C SER A 237 -6.97 4.45 -17.39
N SER A 238 -6.52 3.33 -17.95
CA SER A 238 -6.83 1.98 -17.47
C SER A 238 -6.20 1.65 -16.10
N ASP A 239 -5.57 2.61 -15.41
CA ASP A 239 -4.98 2.45 -14.08
C ASP A 239 -6.07 2.51 -12.98
N PRO A 240 -6.40 1.38 -12.31
CA PRO A 240 -7.42 1.35 -11.28
C PRO A 240 -7.10 2.25 -10.09
N ARG A 241 -5.81 2.48 -9.80
CA ARG A 241 -5.38 3.35 -8.71
C ARG A 241 -5.73 4.81 -8.99
N ARG A 242 -5.56 5.26 -10.23
CA ARG A 242 -5.95 6.61 -10.64
C ARG A 242 -7.46 6.77 -10.62
N MET A 243 -8.20 5.80 -11.13
CA MET A 243 -9.66 5.80 -11.03
C MET A 243 -10.13 5.92 -9.57
N TRP A 244 -9.53 5.15 -8.66
CA TRP A 244 -9.84 5.22 -7.24
C TRP A 244 -9.53 6.60 -6.63
N GLN A 245 -8.41 7.23 -7.00
CA GLN A 245 -8.10 8.61 -6.60
C GLN A 245 -9.15 9.61 -7.11
N GLY A 246 -9.65 9.41 -8.32
CA GLY A 246 -10.77 10.19 -8.87
C GLY A 246 -12.03 10.06 -8.03
N ILE A 247 -12.42 8.83 -7.69
CA ILE A 247 -13.59 8.54 -6.83
C ILE A 247 -13.43 9.18 -5.45
N GLN A 248 -12.28 9.02 -4.79
CA GLN A 248 -11.99 9.64 -3.50
C GLN A 248 -12.09 11.17 -3.56
N SER A 249 -11.64 11.77 -4.67
CA SER A 249 -11.72 13.22 -4.87
C SER A 249 -13.16 13.71 -5.03
N ILE A 250 -14.03 12.92 -5.68
CA ILE A 250 -15.45 13.25 -5.88
C ILE A 250 -16.23 13.11 -4.57
N THR A 251 -15.95 12.07 -3.80
CA THR A 251 -16.69 11.75 -2.57
C THR A 251 -16.18 12.50 -1.33
N ASP A 252 -15.08 13.25 -1.44
CA ASP A 252 -14.30 13.78 -0.30
C ASP A 252 -14.01 12.68 0.74
N TYR A 253 -13.87 11.43 0.26
CA TYR A 253 -13.56 10.29 1.11
C TYR A 253 -12.15 10.47 1.66
N LYS A 254 -12.07 10.64 2.98
CA LYS A 254 -10.82 10.61 3.72
C LYS A 254 -10.83 9.31 4.53
N PRO A 255 -9.79 8.47 4.42
CA PRO A 255 -9.68 7.36 5.33
C PRO A 255 -9.73 7.91 6.77
N PRO A 256 -10.43 7.23 7.69
CA PRO A 256 -10.48 7.67 9.08
C PRO A 256 -9.06 7.86 9.61
N ASN A 257 -8.81 8.99 10.28
CA ASN A 257 -7.56 9.18 11.02
C ASN A 257 -7.55 8.17 12.17
N THR A 258 -6.94 7.02 11.94
CA THR A 258 -6.89 5.87 12.85
C THR A 258 -5.75 5.99 13.87
N VAL A 259 -5.55 7.18 14.44
CA VAL A 259 -4.75 7.29 15.66
C VAL A 259 -5.71 7.10 16.83
N PRO A 260 -5.44 6.17 17.77
CA PRO A 260 -6.29 5.97 18.94
C PRO A 260 -6.47 7.30 19.68
N PRO A 261 -7.70 7.67 20.06
CA PRO A 261 -7.97 8.86 20.85
C PRO A 261 -7.60 8.63 22.32
N SER A 262 -6.32 8.38 22.61
CA SER A 262 -5.66 8.43 23.93
C SER A 262 -4.25 7.83 23.81
N SER A 263 -3.35 8.40 23.00
CA SER A 263 -1.94 8.01 23.09
C SER A 263 -1.39 8.53 24.42
N SER A 264 -1.16 7.65 25.39
CA SER A 264 -0.32 7.95 26.55
C SER A 264 1.03 8.50 26.05
N ALA A 265 1.66 9.37 26.84
CA ALA A 265 2.98 9.91 26.50
C ALA A 265 4.04 8.82 26.27
N SER A 266 3.83 7.61 26.82
CA SER A 266 4.69 6.43 26.70
C SER A 266 4.50 5.61 25.42
N LEU A 267 3.40 5.77 24.69
CA LEU A 267 3.06 4.92 23.55
C LEU A 267 4.15 4.88 22.45
N PRO A 268 4.80 6.00 22.06
CA PRO A 268 5.90 5.95 21.11
C PRO A 268 7.05 5.05 21.58
N ASP A 269 7.45 5.13 22.85
CA ASP A 269 8.51 4.29 23.42
C ASP A 269 8.08 2.83 23.50
N GLU A 270 6.85 2.53 23.93
CA GLU A 270 6.30 1.16 23.94
C GLU A 270 6.33 0.53 22.54
N LEU A 271 5.92 1.29 21.52
CA LEU A 271 6.01 0.86 20.12
C LEU A 271 7.47 0.68 19.68
N ASN A 272 8.36 1.58 20.06
CA ASN A 272 9.77 1.50 19.67
C ASN A 272 10.43 0.23 20.23
N HIS A 273 10.24 -0.04 21.53
CA HIS A 273 10.71 -1.27 22.18
C HIS A 273 10.05 -2.51 21.56
N PHE A 274 8.74 -2.45 21.27
CA PHE A 274 8.05 -3.55 20.61
C PHE A 274 8.65 -3.85 19.24
N TYR A 275 8.92 -2.84 18.41
CA TYR A 275 9.54 -3.06 17.09
C TYR A 275 11.00 -3.54 17.20
N ALA A 276 11.72 -3.13 18.25
CA ALA A 276 13.10 -3.53 18.52
C ALA A 276 13.25 -4.93 19.17
N ARG A 277 12.16 -5.56 19.62
CA ARG A 277 12.20 -6.82 20.41
C ARG A 277 12.92 -8.01 19.78
N PHE A 278 13.19 -7.96 18.48
CA PHE A 278 13.90 -9.01 17.75
C PHE A 278 15.42 -8.87 17.81
N ASP A 279 15.92 -7.72 18.29
CA ASP A 279 17.34 -7.44 18.44
C ASP A 279 17.86 -7.98 19.78
N LYS A 280 17.92 -9.31 19.91
CA LYS A 280 18.22 -9.99 21.19
C LYS A 280 19.71 -10.28 21.42
N ASN A 281 20.49 -10.47 20.35
CA ASN A 281 21.91 -10.80 20.41
C ASN A 281 22.69 -9.79 19.55
N ASN A 282 23.22 -8.73 20.18
CA ASN A 282 24.06 -7.70 19.55
C ASN A 282 25.49 -8.23 19.23
N GLU A 283 25.60 -9.42 18.65
CA GLU A 283 26.89 -9.89 18.14
C GLU A 283 27.16 -9.17 16.81
N ILE A 284 27.94 -8.09 16.89
CA ILE A 284 28.45 -7.38 15.72
C ILE A 284 29.47 -8.31 15.05
N SER A 285 29.11 -8.94 13.93
CA SER A 285 30.09 -9.65 13.13
C SER A 285 31.07 -8.67 12.50
N LEU A 286 32.35 -9.04 12.54
CA LEU A 286 33.43 -8.27 11.91
C LEU A 286 33.25 -8.28 10.38
N LYS A 287 33.57 -7.16 9.74
CA LYS A 287 33.61 -7.05 8.27
C LYS A 287 34.61 -8.07 7.73
N ALA A 288 34.27 -8.75 6.64
CA ALA A 288 35.20 -9.69 6.01
C ALA A 288 36.39 -8.93 5.39
N GLU A 289 37.59 -9.49 5.53
CA GLU A 289 38.79 -8.93 4.90
C GLU A 289 38.63 -8.88 3.37
N HIS A 290 39.07 -7.77 2.77
CA HIS A 290 38.97 -7.58 1.33
C HIS A 290 39.91 -8.53 0.59
N GLN A 291 39.40 -9.20 -0.44
CA GLN A 291 40.23 -9.83 -1.46
C GLN A 291 40.92 -8.72 -2.29
N PRO A 292 42.25 -8.71 -2.45
CA PRO A 292 42.98 -7.61 -3.10
C PRO A 292 42.61 -7.31 -4.57
N SER A 293 41.86 -8.19 -5.23
CA SER A 293 41.53 -8.12 -6.66
C SER A 293 40.18 -7.48 -6.99
N GLU A 294 39.38 -7.11 -5.99
CA GLU A 294 38.00 -6.67 -6.21
C GLU A 294 37.90 -5.14 -6.31
N LEU A 295 37.60 -4.62 -7.50
CA LEU A 295 37.38 -3.18 -7.70
C LEU A 295 36.07 -2.76 -7.02
N PRO A 296 36.07 -1.72 -6.16
CA PRO A 296 34.85 -1.23 -5.53
C PRO A 296 33.89 -0.64 -6.58
N LEU A 297 32.60 -0.74 -6.32
CA LEU A 297 31.59 -0.08 -7.14
C LEU A 297 31.83 1.43 -7.14
N THR A 298 31.96 2.01 -8.32
CA THR A 298 32.03 3.47 -8.50
C THR A 298 30.77 3.97 -9.20
N LEU A 299 30.13 4.96 -8.60
CA LEU A 299 28.96 5.63 -9.15
C LEU A 299 29.39 6.85 -9.95
N SER A 300 28.74 7.06 -11.09
CA SER A 300 28.97 8.24 -11.93
C SER A 300 28.09 9.42 -11.51
N THR A 301 28.61 10.64 -11.67
CA THR A 301 27.88 11.88 -11.40
C THR A 301 26.59 11.98 -12.21
N SER A 302 26.57 11.47 -13.44
CA SER A 302 25.39 11.45 -14.30
C SER A 302 24.27 10.54 -13.75
N ALA A 303 24.63 9.41 -13.14
CA ALA A 303 23.67 8.50 -12.50
C ALA A 303 23.07 9.12 -11.23
N VAL A 304 23.90 9.79 -10.42
CA VAL A 304 23.46 10.54 -9.23
C VAL A 304 22.54 11.70 -9.63
N TYR A 305 22.95 12.54 -10.57
CA TYR A 305 22.13 13.62 -11.15
C TYR A 305 20.76 13.12 -11.60
N SER A 306 20.74 12.04 -12.40
CA SER A 306 19.51 11.46 -12.94
C SER A 306 18.58 10.96 -11.84
N THR A 307 19.15 10.46 -10.73
CA THR A 307 18.39 9.98 -9.57
C THR A 307 17.80 11.15 -8.79
N LEU A 308 18.57 12.21 -8.56
CA LEU A 308 18.12 13.44 -7.90
C LEU A 308 16.97 14.12 -8.67
N ARG A 309 17.06 14.19 -10.02
CA ARG A 309 16.00 14.75 -10.88
C ARG A 309 14.67 14.00 -10.79
N LYS A 310 14.71 12.70 -10.50
CA LYS A 310 13.52 11.82 -10.37
C LYS A 310 12.89 11.87 -8.98
N VAL A 311 13.48 12.58 -8.02
CA VAL A 311 12.93 12.73 -6.66
C VAL A 311 11.52 13.33 -6.71
N ASN A 312 10.62 12.81 -5.87
CA ASN A 312 9.32 13.42 -5.67
C ASN A 312 9.46 14.61 -4.71
N ALA A 313 9.33 15.82 -5.24
CA ALA A 313 9.49 17.07 -4.50
C ALA A 313 8.52 17.27 -3.32
N ARG A 314 7.45 16.48 -3.24
CA ARG A 314 6.41 16.59 -2.20
C ARG A 314 6.58 15.61 -1.04
N LYS A 315 7.58 14.72 -1.10
CA LYS A 315 7.84 13.78 0.00
C LYS A 315 8.31 14.53 1.25
N ALA A 316 7.97 13.98 2.41
CA ALA A 316 8.45 14.47 3.70
C ALA A 316 9.99 14.38 3.77
N ALA A 317 10.58 15.39 4.37
CA ALA A 317 12.02 15.63 4.48
C ALA A 317 12.54 15.17 5.85
N GLU A 318 12.17 13.97 6.28
CA GLU A 318 12.58 13.42 7.58
C GLU A 318 13.52 12.24 7.35
N PRO A 319 14.55 12.04 8.19
CA PRO A 319 14.91 12.82 9.39
C PRO A 319 15.88 14.00 9.12
N ASP A 320 16.53 14.06 7.95
CA ASP A 320 17.62 15.01 7.65
C ASP A 320 17.18 16.45 7.36
N GLY A 321 15.88 16.71 7.22
CA GLY A 321 15.34 18.05 6.98
C GLY A 321 15.41 18.52 5.52
N ILE A 322 16.09 17.78 4.62
CA ILE A 322 16.33 18.21 3.24
C ILE A 322 15.10 17.93 2.35
N PRO A 323 14.44 18.98 1.84
CA PRO A 323 13.26 18.80 1.01
C PRO A 323 13.61 18.18 -0.35
N GLY A 324 12.80 17.22 -0.80
CA GLY A 324 12.96 16.64 -2.14
C GLY A 324 12.88 17.68 -3.28
N ARG A 325 12.25 18.84 -3.03
CA ARG A 325 12.28 20.00 -3.95
C ARG A 325 13.71 20.46 -4.22
N VAL A 326 14.53 20.59 -3.18
CA VAL A 326 15.91 21.10 -3.25
C VAL A 326 16.77 20.14 -4.04
N LEU A 327 16.73 18.85 -3.69
CA LEU A 327 17.47 17.79 -4.41
C LEU A 327 17.11 17.77 -5.89
N LYS A 328 15.83 17.97 -6.25
CA LYS A 328 15.39 17.98 -7.64
C LYS A 328 15.75 19.25 -8.41
N ALA A 329 15.58 20.41 -7.78
CA ALA A 329 15.81 21.71 -8.40
C ALA A 329 17.31 22.03 -8.54
N CYS A 330 18.11 21.65 -7.55
CA CYS A 330 19.55 21.87 -7.51
C CYS A 330 20.34 20.60 -7.86
N ALA A 331 19.73 19.68 -8.62
CA ALA A 331 20.33 18.39 -8.93
C ALA A 331 21.67 18.51 -9.66
N GLU A 332 21.83 19.53 -10.50
CA GLU A 332 23.06 19.80 -11.24
C GLU A 332 24.19 20.21 -10.31
N GLN A 333 23.93 21.13 -9.37
CA GLN A 333 24.92 21.65 -8.43
C GLN A 333 25.27 20.65 -7.33
N LEU A 334 24.33 19.78 -6.95
CA LEU A 334 24.50 18.83 -5.85
C LEU A 334 24.99 17.44 -6.30
N ALA A 335 24.97 17.15 -7.60
CA ALA A 335 25.31 15.81 -8.08
C ALA A 335 26.75 15.41 -7.75
N GLU A 336 27.70 16.33 -7.89
CA GLU A 336 29.13 16.07 -7.67
C GLU A 336 29.42 15.74 -6.20
N VAL A 337 29.07 16.64 -5.27
CA VAL A 337 29.29 16.42 -3.82
C VAL A 337 28.64 15.13 -3.31
N PHE A 338 27.44 14.78 -3.78
CA PHE A 338 26.82 13.52 -3.38
C PHE A 338 27.45 12.30 -4.05
N THR A 339 28.01 12.44 -5.25
CA THR A 339 28.78 11.38 -5.89
C THR A 339 30.04 11.08 -5.08
N ASP A 340 30.73 12.11 -4.61
CA ASP A 340 31.92 11.97 -3.77
C ASP A 340 31.58 11.29 -2.45
N ILE A 341 30.52 11.72 -1.75
CA ILE A 341 30.05 11.09 -0.51
C ILE A 341 29.69 9.62 -0.75
N PHE A 342 28.97 9.30 -1.83
CA PHE A 342 28.55 7.93 -2.10
C PHE A 342 29.74 7.03 -2.48
N ASN A 343 30.67 7.51 -3.29
CA ASN A 343 31.85 6.76 -3.68
C ASN A 343 32.81 6.57 -2.50
N LEU A 344 32.97 7.58 -1.63
CA LEU A 344 33.71 7.45 -0.38
C LEU A 344 33.06 6.39 0.53
N SER A 345 31.73 6.39 0.65
CA SER A 345 30.98 5.38 1.40
C SER A 345 31.23 3.96 0.88
N LEU A 346 31.24 3.79 -0.44
CA LEU A 346 31.50 2.50 -1.08
C LEU A 346 32.95 2.06 -0.90
N ALA A 347 33.91 2.96 -1.08
CA ALA A 347 35.34 2.68 -0.90
C ALA A 347 35.67 2.30 0.55
N GLN A 348 35.07 2.98 1.54
CA GLN A 348 35.26 2.68 2.96
C GLN A 348 34.38 1.52 3.45
N THR A 349 33.44 1.04 2.63
CA THR A 349 32.36 0.09 3.02
C THR A 349 31.58 0.54 4.26
N THR A 350 31.44 1.85 4.46
CA THR A 350 30.84 2.45 5.65
C THR A 350 29.76 3.43 5.22
N VAL A 351 28.56 3.29 5.78
CA VAL A 351 27.41 4.14 5.45
C VAL A 351 27.33 5.28 6.47
N PRO A 352 27.17 6.54 6.01
CA PRO A 352 26.90 7.64 6.93
C PRO A 352 25.74 7.31 7.87
N THR A 353 25.93 7.51 9.17
CA THR A 353 24.95 7.22 10.21
C THR A 353 23.61 7.90 9.92
N ILE A 354 23.63 9.16 9.45
CA ILE A 354 22.42 9.89 9.07
C ILE A 354 21.62 9.19 7.95
N PHE A 355 22.27 8.47 7.03
CA PHE A 355 21.58 7.72 5.98
C PHE A 355 20.92 6.43 6.48
N LYS A 356 21.40 5.90 7.61
CA LYS A 356 20.82 4.73 8.32
C LYS A 356 19.77 5.14 9.35
N THR A 357 19.78 6.39 9.83
CA THR A 357 18.81 6.92 10.78
C THR A 357 17.40 6.91 10.20
N SER A 358 16.44 6.42 10.97
CA SER A 358 15.04 6.33 10.55
C SER A 358 14.06 6.88 11.59
N THR A 359 13.02 7.55 11.10
CA THR A 359 11.83 7.87 11.90
C THR A 359 10.72 6.90 11.54
N ILE A 360 10.33 6.06 12.48
CA ILE A 360 9.25 5.09 12.33
C ILE A 360 7.90 5.81 12.51
N VAL A 361 7.06 5.73 11.49
CA VAL A 361 5.65 6.17 11.56
C VAL A 361 4.77 4.93 11.65
N PRO A 362 4.12 4.68 12.81
CA PRO A 362 3.22 3.54 12.98
C PRO A 362 1.98 3.69 12.09
N VAL A 363 1.74 2.70 11.23
CA VAL A 363 0.56 2.67 10.35
C VAL A 363 -0.38 1.54 10.77
N PRO A 364 -1.63 1.83 11.17
CA PRO A 364 -2.62 0.82 11.51
C PRO A 364 -2.86 -0.18 10.36
N LYS A 365 -2.88 -1.48 10.68
CA LYS A 365 -3.21 -2.57 9.74
C LYS A 365 -4.71 -2.58 9.41
N HIS A 366 -5.55 -2.13 10.34
CA HIS A 366 -7.01 -2.06 10.21
C HIS A 366 -7.57 -0.86 10.99
N SER A 367 -8.86 -0.59 10.85
CA SER A 367 -9.52 0.61 11.37
C SER A 367 -9.65 0.67 12.90
N THR A 368 -9.49 -0.46 13.58
CA THR A 368 -9.69 -0.61 15.03
C THR A 368 -8.44 -1.18 15.68
N ALA A 369 -7.28 -0.59 15.40
CA ALA A 369 -6.01 -1.01 16.00
C ALA A 369 -6.04 -0.80 17.52
N SER A 370 -5.86 -1.89 18.27
CA SER A 370 -5.95 -1.87 19.74
C SER A 370 -4.69 -2.40 20.42
N VAL A 371 -3.91 -3.26 19.75
CA VAL A 371 -2.67 -3.81 20.29
C VAL A 371 -1.45 -3.36 19.47
N LEU A 372 -0.26 -3.37 20.06
CA LEU A 372 0.98 -2.91 19.40
C LEU A 372 1.25 -3.63 18.06
N ASN A 373 0.87 -4.90 17.95
CA ASN A 373 1.01 -5.70 16.73
C ASN A 373 0.07 -5.26 15.58
N ASP A 374 -0.93 -4.43 15.86
CA ASP A 374 -1.82 -3.89 14.83
C ASP A 374 -1.18 -2.75 14.04
N PHE A 375 -0.01 -2.27 14.45
CA PHE A 375 0.70 -1.18 13.77
C PHE A 375 1.88 -1.73 12.96
N ARG A 376 2.03 -1.23 11.73
CA ARG A 376 3.19 -1.48 10.88
C ARG A 376 4.25 -0.40 11.13
N PRO A 377 5.52 -0.76 11.34
CA PRO A 377 6.59 0.21 11.50
C PRO A 377 7.06 0.72 10.13
N VAL A 378 6.56 1.87 9.65
CA VAL A 378 7.05 2.45 8.39
C VAL A 378 8.25 3.35 8.65
N ALA A 379 9.43 2.90 8.27
CA ALA A 379 10.69 3.63 8.38
C ALA A 379 10.80 4.75 7.33
N LEU A 380 10.93 5.98 7.80
CA LEU A 380 11.28 7.14 6.99
C LEU A 380 12.78 7.42 7.12
N THR A 381 13.53 7.05 6.07
CA THR A 381 14.94 7.45 5.89
C THR A 381 15.07 8.70 5.00
N PRO A 382 16.23 9.40 5.05
CA PRO A 382 16.50 10.58 4.24
C PRO A 382 16.23 10.35 2.75
N ILE A 383 15.75 11.39 2.05
CA ILE A 383 15.48 11.29 0.61
C ILE A 383 16.78 11.02 -0.16
N ILE A 384 17.90 11.61 0.28
CA ILE A 384 19.21 11.39 -0.33
C ILE A 384 19.71 9.95 -0.11
N ALA A 385 19.52 9.37 1.09
CA ALA A 385 19.81 7.96 1.36
C ALA A 385 19.00 7.05 0.42
N LYS A 386 17.72 7.34 0.21
CA LYS A 386 16.87 6.63 -0.77
C LYS A 386 17.33 6.79 -2.22
N CYS A 387 18.09 7.83 -2.55
CA CYS A 387 18.71 7.96 -3.87
C CYS A 387 19.92 7.03 -3.97
N PHE A 388 20.76 6.99 -2.94
CA PHE A 388 21.90 6.07 -2.86
C PHE A 388 21.45 4.61 -2.93
N GLU A 389 20.48 4.22 -2.12
CA GLU A 389 19.90 2.87 -2.12
C GLU A 389 19.36 2.44 -3.50
N ARG A 390 18.83 3.37 -4.31
CA ARG A 390 18.35 3.03 -5.68
C ARG A 390 19.49 2.67 -6.60
N LEU A 391 20.62 3.35 -6.49
CA LEU A 391 21.82 3.07 -7.28
C LEU A 391 22.39 1.70 -6.90
N ILE A 392 22.50 1.42 -5.59
CA ILE A 392 22.94 0.11 -5.09
C ILE A 392 21.96 -1.00 -5.49
N ALA A 393 20.66 -0.78 -5.36
CA ALA A 393 19.65 -1.76 -5.79
C ALA A 393 19.72 -2.04 -7.30
N SER A 394 20.06 -1.04 -8.12
CA SER A 394 20.25 -1.24 -9.56
C SER A 394 21.48 -2.10 -9.84
N HIS A 395 22.59 -1.83 -9.15
CA HIS A 395 23.81 -2.62 -9.28
C HIS A 395 23.64 -4.06 -8.80
N LEU A 396 23.04 -4.28 -7.62
CA LEU A 396 22.74 -5.62 -7.12
C LEU A 396 21.94 -6.41 -8.15
N LYS A 397 20.88 -5.81 -8.72
CA LYS A 397 20.05 -6.48 -9.72
C LYS A 397 20.80 -6.88 -10.99
N SER A 398 21.86 -6.15 -11.38
CA SER A 398 22.70 -6.54 -12.51
C SER A 398 23.68 -7.66 -12.20
N CYS A 399 24.03 -7.85 -10.92
CA CYS A 399 24.93 -8.92 -10.48
C CYS A 399 24.22 -10.25 -10.18
N LEU A 400 22.89 -10.23 -9.99
CA LEU A 400 22.14 -11.44 -9.65
C LEU A 400 22.14 -12.46 -10.80
N PRO A 401 22.30 -13.76 -10.49
CA PRO A 401 22.32 -14.80 -11.51
C PRO A 401 20.94 -14.99 -12.17
N ALA A 402 20.95 -15.40 -13.43
CA ALA A 402 19.71 -15.72 -14.17
C ALA A 402 18.95 -16.90 -13.54
N THR A 403 19.65 -17.78 -12.82
CA THR A 403 19.12 -18.94 -12.10
C THR A 403 18.42 -18.59 -10.79
N LEU A 404 18.36 -17.30 -10.41
CA LEU A 404 17.67 -16.87 -9.19
C LEU A 404 16.21 -17.36 -9.20
N ASP A 405 15.84 -18.04 -8.11
CA ASP A 405 14.59 -18.77 -7.90
C ASP A 405 13.41 -18.27 -8.76
N PRO A 406 12.96 -19.05 -9.76
CA PRO A 406 11.89 -18.65 -10.66
C PRO A 406 10.54 -18.48 -9.95
N PHE A 407 10.37 -19.04 -8.75
CA PHE A 407 9.15 -18.98 -7.96
C PHE A 407 9.16 -17.87 -6.88
N GLN A 408 10.18 -17.01 -6.87
CA GLN A 408 10.14 -15.70 -6.20
C GLN A 408 9.55 -14.65 -7.15
N PHE A 409 8.33 -14.22 -6.90
CA PHE A 409 7.59 -13.30 -7.77
C PHE A 409 7.72 -11.83 -7.34
N ALA A 410 7.96 -11.55 -6.05
CA ALA A 410 8.03 -10.16 -5.58
C ALA A 410 9.32 -9.46 -6.01
N TYR A 411 9.20 -8.14 -6.21
CA TYR A 411 10.30 -7.21 -6.52
C TYR A 411 11.15 -7.55 -7.77
N ARG A 412 10.70 -8.52 -8.58
CA ARG A 412 11.23 -8.81 -9.90
C ARG A 412 10.48 -8.01 -10.97
N ARG A 413 11.19 -7.66 -12.04
CA ARG A 413 10.54 -7.04 -13.22
C ARG A 413 9.67 -8.10 -13.90
N ASN A 414 8.54 -7.67 -14.46
CA ASN A 414 7.61 -8.52 -15.22
C ASN A 414 7.08 -9.72 -14.44
N ARG A 415 6.88 -9.55 -13.13
CA ARG A 415 6.20 -10.51 -12.26
C ARG A 415 5.16 -9.77 -11.43
N SER A 416 4.04 -10.42 -11.19
CA SER A 416 2.89 -9.88 -10.47
C SER A 416 2.36 -10.88 -9.44
N THR A 417 1.45 -10.42 -8.58
CA THR A 417 0.70 -11.29 -7.67
C THR A 417 -0.18 -12.28 -8.45
N GLU A 418 -0.68 -11.90 -9.62
CA GLU A 418 -1.48 -12.75 -10.49
C GLU A 418 -0.66 -13.91 -11.07
N ASP A 419 0.60 -13.67 -11.44
CA ASP A 419 1.49 -14.72 -11.93
C ASP A 419 1.75 -15.78 -10.85
N ALA A 420 1.98 -15.35 -9.60
CA ALA A 420 2.22 -16.25 -8.47
C ALA A 420 1.01 -17.16 -8.21
N ILE A 421 -0.19 -16.58 -8.20
CA ILE A 421 -1.45 -17.33 -8.01
C ILE A 421 -1.73 -18.24 -9.20
N SER A 422 -1.53 -17.75 -10.42
CA SER A 422 -1.74 -18.54 -11.63
C SER A 422 -0.83 -19.76 -11.66
N MET A 423 0.43 -19.62 -11.23
CA MET A 423 1.36 -20.73 -11.11
C MET A 423 0.90 -21.77 -10.09
N ALA A 424 0.46 -21.32 -8.90
CA ALA A 424 -0.07 -22.21 -7.86
C ALA A 424 -1.29 -22.99 -8.35
N LEU A 425 -2.23 -22.29 -8.99
CA LEU A 425 -3.45 -22.87 -9.54
C LEU A 425 -3.16 -23.84 -10.69
N HIS A 426 -2.26 -23.47 -11.60
CA HIS A 426 -1.89 -24.31 -12.73
C HIS A 426 -1.28 -25.63 -12.26
N SER A 427 -0.34 -25.58 -11.31
CA SER A 427 0.27 -26.78 -10.71
C SER A 427 -0.79 -27.68 -10.06
N ALA A 428 -1.67 -27.09 -9.24
CA ALA A 428 -2.71 -27.84 -8.54
C ALA A 428 -3.76 -28.46 -9.48
N LEU A 429 -4.29 -27.67 -10.42
CA LEU A 429 -5.34 -28.13 -11.33
C LEU A 429 -4.82 -29.21 -12.29
N THR A 430 -3.62 -29.03 -12.84
CA THR A 430 -2.99 -30.02 -13.73
C THR A 430 -2.79 -31.36 -13.03
N HIS A 431 -2.40 -31.36 -11.76
CA HIS A 431 -2.27 -32.58 -10.96
C HIS A 431 -3.62 -33.25 -10.65
N LEU A 432 -4.66 -32.45 -10.39
CA LEU A 432 -6.01 -32.94 -10.10
C LEU A 432 -6.73 -33.56 -11.31
N ASP A 433 -6.23 -33.33 -12.52
CA ASP A 433 -6.73 -34.01 -13.74
C ASP A 433 -6.27 -35.48 -13.83
N SER A 434 -5.31 -35.88 -12.99
CA SER A 434 -4.88 -37.28 -12.89
C SER A 434 -5.78 -38.12 -11.97
N GLN A 435 -5.75 -39.44 -12.13
CA GLN A 435 -6.49 -40.34 -11.25
C GLN A 435 -5.81 -40.49 -9.89
N ASN A 436 -6.64 -40.66 -8.85
CA ASN A 436 -6.23 -40.89 -7.47
C ASN A 436 -5.26 -39.83 -6.89
N THR A 437 -5.48 -38.57 -7.26
CA THR A 437 -4.69 -37.43 -6.77
C THR A 437 -5.51 -36.51 -5.88
N HIS A 438 -4.81 -35.77 -5.02
CA HIS A 438 -5.33 -34.60 -4.34
C HIS A 438 -4.20 -33.58 -4.10
N VAL A 439 -4.56 -32.36 -3.70
CA VAL A 439 -3.58 -31.28 -3.48
C VAL A 439 -3.73 -30.73 -2.08
N ARG A 440 -2.59 -30.47 -1.42
CA ARG A 440 -2.52 -29.75 -0.15
C ARG A 440 -1.75 -28.44 -0.36
N MET A 441 -2.28 -27.36 0.18
CA MET A 441 -1.68 -26.03 0.08
C MET A 441 -1.49 -25.46 1.48
N LEU A 442 -0.24 -25.15 1.83
CA LEU A 442 0.12 -24.47 3.07
C LEU A 442 0.41 -23.01 2.80
N PHE A 443 -0.31 -22.11 3.45
CA PHE A 443 -0.10 -20.67 3.39
C PHE A 443 0.60 -20.23 4.67
N ILE A 444 1.87 -19.84 4.54
CA ILE A 444 2.74 -19.54 5.67
C ILE A 444 2.69 -18.06 5.99
N ASP A 445 2.60 -17.75 7.29
CA ASP A 445 2.73 -16.40 7.83
C ASP A 445 3.93 -16.33 8.77
N PHE A 446 4.82 -15.37 8.55
CA PHE A 446 5.94 -15.09 9.43
C PHE A 446 5.56 -14.05 10.48
N SER A 447 6.01 -14.25 11.72
CA SER A 447 5.99 -13.23 12.77
C SER A 447 7.01 -12.14 12.44
N SER A 448 6.62 -11.18 11.60
CA SER A 448 7.40 -9.97 11.28
C SER A 448 8.72 -10.23 10.55
N ALA A 449 8.69 -10.94 9.41
CA ALA A 449 9.86 -11.35 8.63
C ALA A 449 10.94 -10.26 8.42
N PHE A 450 10.54 -9.02 8.10
CA PHE A 450 11.49 -7.92 7.90
C PHE A 450 12.33 -7.63 9.15
N ASN A 451 11.75 -7.72 10.35
CA ASN A 451 12.46 -7.37 11.59
C ASN A 451 13.33 -8.51 12.14
N THR A 452 13.24 -9.73 11.59
CA THR A 452 13.96 -10.89 12.11
C THR A 452 15.19 -11.28 11.29
N VAL A 453 15.39 -10.67 10.10
CA VAL A 453 16.56 -10.92 9.25
C VAL A 453 17.84 -10.63 10.01
N ILE A 454 18.71 -11.62 10.16
CA ILE A 454 20.04 -11.46 10.76
C ILE A 454 21.03 -11.00 9.68
N PRO A 455 21.63 -9.79 9.76
CA PRO A 455 22.47 -9.28 8.68
C PRO A 455 23.66 -10.19 8.32
N PRO A 456 24.43 -10.76 9.26
CA PRO A 456 25.51 -11.70 8.91
C PRO A 456 25.05 -12.90 8.07
N LYS A 457 23.88 -13.47 8.36
CA LYS A 457 23.29 -14.58 7.57
C LYS A 457 22.90 -14.13 6.17
N LEU A 458 22.33 -12.92 6.04
CA LEU A 458 22.04 -12.33 4.75
C LEU A 458 23.32 -12.14 3.94
N ILE A 459 24.39 -11.62 4.54
CA ILE A 459 25.65 -11.40 3.83
C ILE A 459 26.25 -12.71 3.32
N SER A 460 26.24 -13.78 4.13
CA SER A 460 26.69 -15.11 3.68
C SER A 460 25.92 -15.58 2.43
N LYS A 461 24.60 -15.40 2.42
CA LYS A 461 23.76 -15.73 1.25
C LYS A 461 24.04 -14.84 0.04
N LEU A 462 24.30 -13.54 0.23
CA LEU A 462 24.65 -12.64 -0.86
C LEU A 462 26.01 -13.01 -1.48
N SER A 463 26.98 -13.40 -0.66
CA SER A 463 28.28 -13.89 -1.12
C SER A 463 28.13 -15.18 -1.95
N GLN A 464 27.28 -16.11 -1.53
CA GLN A 464 26.94 -17.32 -2.31
C GLN A 464 26.30 -17.00 -3.67
N LEU A 465 25.59 -15.88 -3.79
CA LEU A 465 25.01 -15.38 -5.04
C LEU A 465 26.03 -14.66 -5.94
N GLY A 466 27.30 -14.58 -5.53
CA GLY A 466 28.37 -13.92 -6.30
C GLY A 466 28.38 -12.40 -6.15
N ILE A 467 27.75 -11.84 -5.11
CA ILE A 467 27.85 -10.41 -4.82
C ILE A 467 29.21 -10.12 -4.19
N SER A 468 29.84 -9.03 -4.62
CA SER A 468 31.18 -8.65 -4.17
C SER A 468 31.28 -8.46 -2.66
N THR A 469 32.47 -8.72 -2.11
CA THR A 469 32.75 -8.59 -0.68
C THR A 469 32.61 -7.14 -0.22
N SER A 470 33.03 -6.19 -1.05
CA SER A 470 32.87 -4.75 -0.80
C SER A 470 31.40 -4.34 -0.62
N ILE A 471 30.52 -4.77 -1.53
CA ILE A 471 29.08 -4.49 -1.45
C ILE A 471 28.43 -5.24 -0.28
N CYS A 472 28.85 -6.48 -0.03
CA CYS A 472 28.43 -7.25 1.14
C CYS A 472 28.73 -6.53 2.45
N ASN A 473 29.97 -6.03 2.61
CA ASN A 473 30.39 -5.25 3.78
C ASN A 473 29.64 -3.92 3.89
N TRP A 474 29.39 -3.24 2.77
CA TRP A 474 28.57 -2.02 2.75
C TRP A 474 27.12 -2.30 3.18
N ILE A 475 26.51 -3.41 2.74
CA ILE A 475 25.17 -3.83 3.16
C ILE A 475 25.15 -4.23 4.64
N LEU A 476 26.20 -4.89 5.13
CA LEU A 476 26.35 -5.19 6.56
C LEU A 476 26.33 -3.92 7.39
N ASP A 477 27.12 -2.92 6.99
CA ASP A 477 27.17 -1.60 7.63
C ASP A 477 25.83 -0.87 7.54
N PHE A 478 25.19 -0.89 6.37
CA PHE A 478 23.83 -0.36 6.15
C PHE A 478 22.81 -0.96 7.12
N LEU A 479 22.95 -2.25 7.43
CA LEU A 479 22.05 -3.02 8.27
C LEU A 479 22.48 -3.10 9.75
N THR A 480 23.53 -2.42 10.17
CA THR A 480 24.00 -2.44 11.56
C THR A 480 24.14 -1.03 12.11
N ASN A 481 24.06 -0.92 13.44
CA ASN A 481 24.12 0.33 14.18
C ASN A 481 23.17 1.40 13.62
N ARG A 482 21.90 1.01 13.37
CA ARG A 482 20.89 1.90 12.76
C ARG A 482 20.07 2.61 13.84
N PRO A 483 20.17 3.93 14.00
CA PRO A 483 19.33 4.66 14.95
C PRO A 483 17.89 4.71 14.46
N GLN A 484 16.93 4.41 15.34
CA GLN A 484 15.51 4.58 15.07
C GLN A 484 14.78 5.29 16.21
N SER A 485 13.75 6.05 15.87
CA SER A 485 12.77 6.59 16.82
C SER A 485 11.36 6.49 16.24
N VAL A 486 10.36 6.31 17.09
CA VAL A 486 8.94 6.29 16.69
C VAL A 486 8.35 7.68 16.85
N LYS A 487 7.65 8.16 15.82
CA LYS A 487 6.94 9.44 15.83
C LYS A 487 5.43 9.24 15.67
N LEU A 488 4.68 9.73 16.64
CA LEU A 488 3.22 9.78 16.65
C LEU A 488 2.78 11.23 16.85
N ASP A 489 2.25 11.84 15.80
CA ASP A 489 1.89 13.26 15.76
C ASP A 489 3.04 14.18 16.24
N ASN A 490 2.90 14.75 17.44
CA ASN A 490 3.87 15.64 18.06
C ASN A 490 4.78 14.96 19.10
N LEU A 491 4.54 13.67 19.39
CA LEU A 491 5.34 12.89 20.32
C LEU A 491 6.38 12.07 19.56
N SER A 492 7.57 11.96 20.14
CA SER A 492 8.67 11.14 19.62
C SER A 492 9.25 10.31 20.76
N SER A 493 9.59 9.06 20.48
CA SER A 493 10.26 8.19 21.44
C SER A 493 11.73 8.56 21.63
N SER A 494 12.35 7.94 22.63
CA SER A 494 13.80 7.78 22.69
C SER A 494 14.36 7.06 21.45
N ILE A 495 15.66 7.22 21.21
CA ILE A 495 16.37 6.54 20.12
C ILE A 495 16.79 5.14 20.57
N ILE A 496 16.51 4.13 19.73
CA ILE A 496 17.03 2.77 19.87
C ILE A 496 17.93 2.49 18.66
N THR A 497 19.09 1.90 18.89
CA THR A 497 19.99 1.47 17.81
C THR A 497 19.75 0.00 17.51
N LEU A 498 19.47 -0.33 16.24
CA LEU A 498 19.19 -1.69 15.80
C LEU A 498 20.34 -2.32 15.02
N ASN A 499 20.58 -3.61 15.29
CA ASN A 499 21.52 -4.47 14.55
C ASN A 499 20.85 -5.63 13.83
N THR A 500 19.54 -5.82 14.02
CA THR A 500 18.75 -6.89 13.38
C THR A 500 17.67 -6.31 12.47
N GLY A 501 17.29 -7.09 11.45
CA GLY A 501 16.21 -6.79 10.52
C GLY A 501 16.61 -5.91 9.34
N VAL A 502 15.68 -5.76 8.42
CA VAL A 502 15.72 -4.86 7.26
C VAL A 502 14.56 -3.86 7.38
N PRO A 503 14.82 -2.54 7.47
CA PRO A 503 13.80 -1.55 7.80
C PRO A 503 12.68 -1.43 6.74
N GLN A 504 11.42 -1.52 7.16
CA GLN A 504 10.25 -1.45 6.27
C GLN A 504 9.98 0.00 5.83
N GLY A 505 10.38 0.37 4.61
CA GLY A 505 10.21 1.73 4.08
C GLY A 505 11.44 2.28 3.36
N CYS A 506 12.58 1.61 3.56
CA CYS A 506 13.79 1.78 2.75
C CYS A 506 13.60 1.17 1.35
N VAL A 507 14.38 1.65 0.39
CA VAL A 507 14.32 1.20 -1.00
C VAL A 507 14.98 -0.16 -1.17
N LEU A 508 16.06 -0.42 -0.45
CA LEU A 508 16.87 -1.63 -0.59
C LEU A 508 16.25 -2.82 0.17
N SER A 509 15.62 -2.58 1.32
CA SER A 509 15.08 -3.62 2.21
C SER A 509 14.22 -4.69 1.53
N PRO A 510 13.28 -4.36 0.62
CA PRO A 510 12.44 -5.38 0.01
C PRO A 510 13.21 -6.34 -0.91
N LEU A 511 14.22 -5.83 -1.62
CA LEU A 511 15.13 -6.67 -2.42
C LEU A 511 15.95 -7.59 -1.52
N LEU A 512 16.53 -7.05 -0.44
CA LEU A 512 17.33 -7.82 0.52
C LEU A 512 16.51 -8.92 1.18
N CYS A 513 15.26 -8.65 1.55
CA CYS A 513 14.36 -9.65 2.10
C CYS A 513 14.08 -10.80 1.10
N SER A 514 13.90 -10.49 -0.18
CA SER A 514 13.72 -11.53 -1.22
C SER A 514 14.98 -12.34 -1.48
N LEU A 515 16.16 -11.71 -1.39
CA LEU A 515 17.44 -12.41 -1.50
C LEU A 515 17.75 -13.25 -0.26
N PHE A 516 17.24 -12.86 0.91
CA PHE A 516 17.40 -13.63 2.13
C PHE A 516 16.71 -15.01 2.05
N THR A 517 15.58 -15.08 1.36
CA THR A 517 14.77 -16.30 1.23
C THR A 517 15.01 -17.04 -0.10
N HIS A 518 16.05 -16.68 -0.87
CA HIS A 518 16.27 -17.22 -2.21
C HIS A 518 16.53 -18.74 -2.24
N ASP A 519 17.16 -19.27 -1.20
CA ASP A 519 17.51 -20.67 -1.00
C ASP A 519 16.40 -21.50 -0.32
N CYS A 520 15.25 -20.88 -0.05
CA CYS A 520 14.03 -21.59 0.31
C CYS A 520 13.41 -22.21 -0.94
N ILE A 521 13.91 -23.39 -1.33
CA ILE A 521 13.51 -24.15 -2.52
C ILE A 521 12.94 -25.52 -2.09
N PRO A 522 12.01 -26.11 -2.87
CA PRO A 522 11.46 -27.42 -2.54
C PRO A 522 12.53 -28.51 -2.62
N VAL A 523 12.48 -29.46 -1.68
CA VAL A 523 13.33 -30.65 -1.67
C VAL A 523 12.78 -31.71 -2.63
N TYR A 524 11.45 -31.82 -2.71
CA TYR A 524 10.77 -32.82 -3.53
C TYR A 524 10.15 -32.21 -4.79
N GLY A 525 10.29 -32.90 -5.93
CA GLY A 525 9.69 -32.46 -7.21
C GLY A 525 8.15 -32.48 -7.23
N SER A 526 7.52 -33.17 -6.29
CA SER A 526 6.06 -33.14 -6.07
C SER A 526 5.60 -31.91 -5.28
N ASN A 527 6.52 -31.07 -4.83
CA ASN A 527 6.21 -29.86 -4.08
C ASN A 527 6.67 -28.62 -4.86
N THR A 528 5.95 -27.52 -4.67
CA THR A 528 6.35 -26.21 -5.20
C THR A 528 6.26 -25.17 -4.11
N ILE A 529 7.33 -24.41 -3.89
CA ILE A 529 7.35 -23.27 -2.96
C ILE A 529 7.24 -21.98 -3.77
N ILE A 530 6.14 -21.25 -3.60
CA ILE A 530 5.84 -19.99 -4.28
C ILE A 530 5.96 -18.86 -3.28
N LYS A 531 6.77 -17.84 -3.60
CA LYS A 531 7.07 -16.72 -2.73
C LYS A 531 6.67 -15.40 -3.37
N PHE A 532 6.07 -14.53 -2.58
CA PHE A 532 5.88 -13.12 -2.91
C PHE A 532 6.20 -12.28 -1.68
N ALA A 533 7.44 -11.78 -1.63
CA ALA A 533 7.99 -11.08 -0.49
C ALA A 533 8.03 -12.01 0.74
N ASP A 534 7.31 -11.68 1.81
CA ASP A 534 7.15 -12.51 3.01
C ASP A 534 6.06 -13.59 2.86
N ASP A 535 5.08 -13.42 1.97
CA ASP A 535 4.05 -14.42 1.72
C ASP A 535 4.64 -15.65 1.03
N THR A 536 4.55 -16.82 1.67
CA THR A 536 5.08 -18.09 1.15
C THR A 536 3.99 -19.14 1.11
N MET A 537 3.89 -19.86 -0.01
CA MET A 537 2.92 -20.94 -0.22
C MET A 537 3.65 -22.22 -0.60
N VAL A 538 3.32 -23.33 0.05
CA VAL A 538 3.75 -24.67 -0.35
C VAL A 538 2.58 -25.37 -1.01
N VAL A 539 2.77 -25.83 -2.25
CA VAL A 539 1.81 -26.64 -2.98
C VAL A 539 2.35 -28.07 -3.03
N GLY A 540 1.69 -29.00 -2.34
CA GLY A 540 2.02 -30.43 -2.35
C GLY A 540 1.08 -31.21 -3.26
N LEU A 541 1.66 -31.90 -4.24
CA LEU A 541 0.96 -32.72 -5.20
C LEU A 541 0.92 -34.17 -4.71
N ILE A 542 -0.23 -34.60 -4.18
CA ILE A 542 -0.36 -35.91 -3.52
C ILE A 542 -0.95 -36.93 -4.49
N LYS A 543 -0.34 -38.10 -4.58
CA LYS A 543 -0.81 -39.21 -5.40
C LYS A 543 -0.91 -40.47 -4.54
N ASP A 544 -1.96 -41.25 -4.74
CA ASP A 544 -2.15 -42.54 -4.06
C ASP A 544 -2.15 -42.44 -2.52
N ASP A 545 -2.61 -41.30 -1.99
CA ASP A 545 -2.58 -40.96 -0.55
C ASP A 545 -1.18 -40.91 0.09
N ASP A 546 -0.11 -40.90 -0.71
CA ASP A 546 1.26 -40.73 -0.19
C ASP A 546 1.59 -39.27 0.10
N GLU A 547 1.42 -38.89 1.37
CA GLU A 547 1.71 -37.55 1.87
C GLU A 547 3.15 -37.36 2.37
N SER A 548 4.01 -38.38 2.26
CA SER A 548 5.34 -38.38 2.88
C SER A 548 6.20 -37.19 2.44
N ALA A 549 6.32 -36.97 1.13
CA ALA A 549 7.11 -35.89 0.55
C ALA A 549 6.61 -34.50 0.97
N TYR A 550 5.29 -34.29 1.03
CA TYR A 550 4.73 -32.99 1.46
C TYR A 550 4.92 -32.74 2.96
N ARG A 551 4.75 -33.77 3.79
CA ARG A 551 4.96 -33.65 5.24
C ARG A 551 6.42 -33.38 5.59
N ASP A 552 7.32 -34.09 4.93
CA ASP A 552 8.75 -33.89 5.12
C ASP A 552 9.20 -32.50 4.63
N GLU A 553 8.64 -32.02 3.52
CA GLU A 553 8.86 -30.64 3.06
C GLU A 553 8.44 -29.59 4.08
N VAL A 554 7.26 -29.75 4.70
CA VAL A 554 6.81 -28.82 5.75
C VAL A 554 7.75 -28.85 6.95
N GLN A 555 8.28 -30.02 7.31
CA GLN A 555 9.25 -30.15 8.40
C GLN A 555 10.60 -29.51 8.04
N HIS A 556 11.13 -29.78 6.84
CA HIS A 556 12.33 -29.14 6.33
C HIS A 556 12.20 -27.62 6.28
N LEU A 557 11.04 -27.12 5.85
CA LEU A 557 10.77 -25.70 5.83
C LEU A 557 10.73 -25.10 7.24
N ALA A 558 10.14 -25.79 8.22
CA ALA A 558 10.14 -25.35 9.61
C ALA A 558 11.56 -25.26 10.19
N VAL A 559 12.40 -26.27 9.91
CA VAL A 559 13.82 -26.28 10.29
C VAL A 559 14.57 -25.14 9.59
N TRP A 560 14.38 -24.96 8.28
CA TRP A 560 15.00 -23.89 7.51
C TRP A 560 14.61 -22.52 8.07
N CYS A 561 13.34 -22.30 8.43
CA CYS A 561 12.89 -21.06 9.05
C CYS A 561 13.60 -20.80 10.39
N ALA A 562 13.68 -21.82 11.26
CA ALA A 562 14.40 -21.72 12.53
C ALA A 562 15.89 -21.38 12.33
N THR A 563 16.57 -22.09 11.42
CA THR A 563 17.97 -21.83 11.06
C THR A 563 18.17 -20.43 10.49
N ASN A 564 17.17 -19.85 9.82
CA ASN A 564 17.23 -18.50 9.26
C ASN A 564 16.67 -17.41 10.19
N ASN A 565 16.33 -17.73 11.45
CA ASN A 565 15.69 -16.79 12.38
C ASN A 565 14.40 -16.17 11.83
N LEU A 566 13.63 -16.95 11.07
CA LEU A 566 12.30 -16.59 10.61
C LEU A 566 11.29 -17.29 11.52
N GLU A 567 10.65 -16.52 12.40
CA GLU A 567 9.67 -17.05 13.34
C GLU A 567 8.35 -17.34 12.61
N LEU A 568 7.97 -18.62 12.54
CA LEU A 568 6.71 -19.05 11.93
C LEU A 568 5.53 -18.78 12.86
N ASN A 569 4.47 -18.18 12.32
CA ASN A 569 3.22 -17.97 13.04
C ASN A 569 2.23 -19.10 12.74
N THR A 570 2.32 -20.22 13.45
CA THR A 570 1.45 -21.39 13.21
C THR A 570 -0.05 -21.06 13.35
N GLN A 571 -0.42 -20.09 14.18
CA GLN A 571 -1.81 -19.66 14.34
C GLN A 571 -2.36 -18.93 13.12
N LYS A 572 -1.50 -18.27 12.34
CA LYS A 572 -1.89 -17.57 11.11
C LYS A 572 -1.63 -18.38 9.86
N THR A 573 -0.69 -19.32 9.91
CA THR A 573 -0.50 -20.33 8.87
C THR A 573 -1.76 -21.16 8.72
N LYS A 574 -2.22 -21.33 7.47
CA LYS A 574 -3.44 -22.09 7.15
C LYS A 574 -3.16 -23.17 6.12
N GLU A 575 -3.95 -24.23 6.18
CA GLU A 575 -3.95 -25.28 5.16
C GLU A 575 -5.27 -25.31 4.40
N ILE A 576 -5.20 -25.48 3.08
CA ILE A 576 -6.32 -25.90 2.23
C ILE A 576 -6.02 -27.28 1.66
N ILE A 577 -7.01 -28.17 1.67
CA ILE A 577 -6.95 -29.45 0.96
C ILE A 577 -8.02 -29.44 -0.14
N VAL A 578 -7.59 -29.73 -1.36
CA VAL A 578 -8.44 -29.88 -2.54
C VAL A 578 -8.43 -31.35 -2.94
N ASP A 579 -9.52 -32.04 -2.63
CA ASP A 579 -9.71 -33.47 -2.94
C ASP A 579 -11.09 -33.69 -3.57
N PHE A 580 -11.12 -34.04 -4.85
CA PHE A 580 -12.34 -34.33 -5.62
C PHE A 580 -12.70 -35.82 -5.66
N ARG A 581 -11.91 -36.70 -5.02
CA ARG A 581 -12.15 -38.14 -5.05
C ARG A 581 -13.41 -38.49 -4.25
N ARG A 582 -14.23 -39.39 -4.81
CA ARG A 582 -15.51 -39.81 -4.23
C ARG A 582 -15.35 -40.79 -3.08
N THR A 583 -14.35 -41.67 -3.18
CA THR A 583 -14.03 -42.67 -2.18
C THR A 583 -12.66 -42.32 -1.62
N ARG A 584 -12.58 -42.17 -0.30
CA ARG A 584 -11.34 -41.89 0.42
C ARG A 584 -11.00 -43.11 1.26
N SER A 585 -9.74 -43.51 1.25
CA SER A 585 -9.26 -44.61 2.08
C SER A 585 -9.28 -44.23 3.56
N HIS A 586 -8.90 -42.99 3.89
CA HIS A 586 -8.82 -42.46 5.26
C HIS A 586 -9.11 -40.95 5.30
N ALA A 587 -9.38 -40.41 6.49
CA ALA A 587 -9.46 -38.97 6.70
C ALA A 587 -8.07 -38.33 6.62
N HIS A 588 -7.96 -37.11 6.07
CA HIS A 588 -6.67 -36.41 5.95
C HIS A 588 -6.13 -36.02 7.33
N THR A 589 -4.99 -36.60 7.69
CA THR A 589 -4.29 -36.32 8.95
C THR A 589 -3.83 -34.85 9.03
N PRO A 590 -3.98 -34.18 10.19
CA PRO A 590 -3.50 -32.81 10.38
C PRO A 590 -1.98 -32.66 10.18
N ILE A 591 -1.55 -31.43 9.94
CA ILE A 591 -0.12 -31.05 9.96
C ILE A 591 0.20 -30.43 11.32
N TYR A 592 1.39 -30.74 11.83
CA TYR A 592 1.94 -30.13 13.03
C TYR A 592 3.18 -29.32 12.64
N ILE A 593 3.26 -28.08 13.12
CA ILE A 593 4.45 -27.23 13.02
C ILE A 593 4.82 -26.83 14.44
N ASN A 594 6.04 -27.21 14.88
CA ASN A 594 6.52 -26.97 16.25
C ASN A 594 5.55 -27.47 17.34
N GLY A 595 4.93 -28.62 17.12
CA GLY A 595 3.96 -29.24 18.05
C GLY A 595 2.54 -28.65 18.01
N ALA A 596 2.31 -27.55 17.29
CA ALA A 596 0.98 -26.96 17.12
C ALA A 596 0.31 -27.42 15.83
N VAL A 597 -0.99 -27.72 15.90
CA VAL A 597 -1.80 -28.11 14.74
C VAL A 597 -2.03 -26.90 13.84
N VAL A 598 -1.79 -27.06 12.54
CA VAL A 598 -2.14 -26.05 11.53
C VAL A 598 -3.65 -26.09 11.28
N GLU A 599 -4.30 -24.93 11.33
CA GLU A 599 -5.73 -24.83 11.06
C GLU A 599 -6.02 -25.09 9.58
N ARG A 600 -6.93 -26.04 9.33
CA ARG A 600 -7.47 -26.32 7.99
C ARG A 600 -8.68 -25.43 7.73
N VAL A 601 -8.66 -24.75 6.59
CA VAL A 601 -9.74 -23.84 6.18
C VAL A 601 -10.33 -24.28 4.84
N SER A 602 -11.60 -23.95 4.61
CA SER A 602 -12.25 -24.18 3.31
C SER A 602 -11.92 -23.09 2.30
N SER A 603 -11.46 -21.92 2.76
CA SER A 603 -11.04 -20.80 1.91
C SER A 603 -10.02 -19.92 2.60
N PHE A 604 -9.10 -19.34 1.83
CA PHE A 604 -8.05 -18.44 2.31
C PHE A 604 -7.84 -17.29 1.33
N LYS A 605 -7.57 -16.09 1.86
CA LYS A 605 -7.31 -14.90 1.05
C LYS A 605 -5.81 -14.61 1.05
N SER A 606 -5.16 -14.73 -0.11
CA SER A 606 -3.72 -14.52 -0.28
C SER A 606 -3.42 -13.42 -1.33
N LEU A 607 -2.30 -12.69 -1.15
CA LEU A 607 -1.74 -11.70 -2.10
C LEU A 607 -2.68 -10.58 -2.57
N ALA A 608 -3.62 -10.14 -1.72
CA ALA A 608 -4.54 -9.02 -1.96
C ALA A 608 -5.49 -9.14 -3.19
N SER A 609 -5.44 -10.23 -3.95
CA SER A 609 -6.50 -10.60 -4.88
C SER A 609 -7.53 -11.46 -4.15
N THR A 610 -8.81 -11.26 -4.41
CA THR A 610 -9.85 -12.17 -3.92
C THR A 610 -9.83 -13.42 -4.78
N SER A 611 -8.85 -14.29 -4.56
CA SER A 611 -8.87 -15.67 -5.02
C SER A 611 -9.43 -16.50 -3.87
N LEU A 612 -10.74 -16.70 -3.87
CA LEU A 612 -11.37 -17.69 -3.00
C LEU A 612 -11.00 -19.07 -3.57
N MET A 613 -9.99 -19.71 -2.98
CA MET A 613 -9.72 -21.12 -3.21
C MET A 613 -10.66 -21.90 -2.31
N THR A 614 -11.77 -22.41 -2.86
CA THR A 614 -12.77 -23.15 -2.08
C THR A 614 -12.59 -24.65 -2.18
N SER A 615 -12.45 -25.34 -1.04
CA SER A 615 -12.61 -26.81 -0.98
C SER A 615 -14.10 -27.16 -1.16
N PRO A 616 -14.46 -28.18 -1.97
CA PRO A 616 -15.86 -28.59 -2.09
C PRO A 616 -16.38 -29.14 -0.74
N GLY A 617 -17.44 -28.51 -0.20
CA GLY A 617 -18.20 -29.06 0.92
C GLY A 617 -18.96 -30.34 0.52
N PRO A 618 -19.56 -31.08 1.47
CA PRO A 618 -20.37 -32.25 1.16
C PRO A 618 -21.55 -31.87 0.25
N ILE A 619 -21.47 -32.24 -1.03
CA ILE A 619 -22.49 -31.95 -2.04
C ILE A 619 -23.61 -32.99 -1.91
N THR A 620 -24.78 -32.57 -1.46
CA THR A 620 -26.04 -33.23 -1.86
C THR A 620 -26.39 -32.72 -3.26
N PRO A 621 -26.59 -33.59 -4.27
CA PRO A 621 -26.79 -33.14 -5.63
C PRO A 621 -28.22 -32.60 -5.81
N PRO A 622 -28.44 -31.40 -6.38
CA PRO A 622 -29.69 -31.10 -7.02
C PRO A 622 -29.82 -31.96 -8.30
N PRO A 623 -31.03 -32.36 -8.70
CA PRO A 623 -31.25 -32.93 -10.02
C PRO A 623 -30.88 -31.86 -11.05
N TRP A 624 -30.49 -32.28 -12.26
CA TRP A 624 -30.06 -31.45 -13.40
C TRP A 624 -28.56 -31.18 -13.48
N SER A 625 -27.94 -32.00 -14.34
CA SER A 625 -26.57 -31.97 -14.81
C SER A 625 -26.19 -30.68 -15.53
N LYS A 626 -25.10 -30.05 -15.09
CA LYS A 626 -24.04 -29.46 -15.95
C LYS A 626 -22.72 -29.49 -15.17
N ARG A 627 -21.69 -30.14 -15.75
CA ARG A 627 -20.34 -30.28 -15.19
C ARG A 627 -19.50 -29.01 -15.42
N HIS A 628 -18.58 -28.79 -14.49
CA HIS A 628 -17.42 -27.88 -14.50
C HIS A 628 -17.67 -26.35 -14.51
N SER A 629 -17.43 -25.73 -13.35
CA SER A 629 -16.78 -24.42 -13.14
C SER A 629 -17.34 -23.76 -11.86
N SER A 630 -16.79 -24.06 -10.68
CA SER A 630 -17.11 -23.26 -9.48
C SER A 630 -16.12 -23.34 -8.32
N ALA A 631 -15.01 -24.09 -8.40
CA ALA A 631 -14.11 -24.27 -7.25
C ALA A 631 -13.08 -23.14 -7.06
N PHE A 632 -12.80 -22.36 -8.11
CA PHE A 632 -11.85 -21.26 -8.09
C PHE A 632 -12.49 -20.02 -8.69
N THR A 633 -12.79 -19.02 -7.86
CA THR A 633 -13.27 -17.72 -8.35
C THR A 633 -12.16 -16.70 -8.15
N SER A 634 -11.50 -16.29 -9.25
CA SER A 634 -10.72 -15.06 -9.26
C SER A 634 -11.66 -13.91 -9.62
N TYR A 635 -11.91 -12.99 -8.69
CA TYR A 635 -12.50 -11.70 -9.06
C TYR A 635 -11.37 -10.77 -9.55
N GLY A 636 -10.90 -11.03 -10.77
CA GLY A 636 -10.11 -10.09 -11.56
C GLY A 636 -11.06 -9.30 -12.47
N ALA A 637 -10.99 -7.98 -12.44
CA ALA A 637 -11.77 -7.11 -13.31
C ALA A 637 -11.33 -7.24 -14.78
N LEU A 638 -11.76 -8.31 -15.45
CA LEU A 638 -11.78 -8.41 -16.91
C LEU A 638 -12.95 -7.58 -17.45
N ARG A 639 -12.76 -6.26 -17.55
CA ARG A 639 -13.49 -5.47 -18.54
C ARG A 639 -12.79 -5.64 -19.89
N LYS A 640 -13.16 -6.69 -20.63
CA LYS A 640 -13.07 -6.67 -22.09
C LYS A 640 -14.37 -6.06 -22.60
N PHE A 641 -14.30 -4.82 -23.07
CA PHE A 641 -15.17 -4.37 -24.14
C PHE A 641 -14.37 -4.54 -25.43
N THR A 642 -15.04 -5.16 -26.41
CA THR A 642 -14.61 -5.70 -27.71
C THR A 642 -13.92 -7.05 -27.67
#